data_AF-T2JFG7-F1
#
_entry.id   AF-T2JFG7-F1
#
_cell.length_a   1.000
_cell.length_b   1.000
_cell.length_c   1.000
_cell.angle_alpha   90.00
_cell.angle_beta   90.00
_cell.angle_gamma   90.00
#
_symmetry.space_group_name_H-M   'P 1'
#
loop_
_entity.id
_entity.type
_entity.pdbx_description
1 polymer ?
#
loop_
_entity_poly.entity_id
_entity_poly.type
_entity_poly.pdbx_seq_one_letter_code
_entity_poly.pdbx_strand_id
1 'polypeptide(L)'
;MKRKAIAGLLSIWRLMAMPMVMLGLTTFILTLIWSPVAVGQFPLTVASANTPIGSETPWWDPNKAQRCGRLWCSEVHLFGGLDKVFKVAVTPDAVEDPNDAPSTVEERARQVENIYNSIYNRVRQSELMFQENVITSPFGAISNWQNLFFNRDELGIHPATPKIEIGIRNNQTVVFVPRQLELGLSAQTIVTVNRADSLHQGKLIEDIAKEWRLLIFESINESLWAYEIDYYYPFAGFGVALAILLIVAVPVLILAVIRHLLKIWNRHLRSQLRVLQESLTVDAEALSSDEVSSSDVADKSTETPQETSQRIQLNRASIIATVKKVIDRPDKALAKAKIILEHTVQSISQNLPDLSLKRQGTIKRQQNIIQLFLGLFFWMQLLLILLALTLIVLIFPETRRYTYFFLGQSIIIPLIWMSASIAYKFSNLLIDFYLNRWAKNAQLINPNSNRYTLRVSTYSNALKSGTSFLFITIATVGTVAFLGINLTVLASAGGVAFVFAFLSRNVVEDMLNGILILWTDRYAIGDVIQIGNISGFVENMNIYITQIRGGGGRLVTIPNGKISIVENLTKDWSRFEFKIEIAYDADVRKALNIINQVSEEIQNDPTWKDKIIEPASILGVDSISHQGILIQVWIKNQAMQQWAVGREYRLRVKEAFEAAGIALGVPHQEVRYQAHQSMQSMNN
;
A
#
# COMPACT_ATOMS: atom_id res chain seq x y z
N MET A 1 39.36 -22.53 -2.06
CA MET A 1 38.98 -22.51 -0.62
C MET A 1 38.91 -21.10 0.00
N LYS A 2 39.81 -20.16 -0.31
CA LYS A 2 39.81 -18.80 0.29
C LYS A 2 38.51 -17.97 0.10
N ARG A 3 37.81 -18.07 -1.05
CA ARG A 3 36.52 -17.36 -1.27
C ARG A 3 35.35 -17.85 -0.40
N LYS A 4 35.33 -19.13 -0.01
CA LYS A 4 34.28 -19.69 0.88
C LYS A 4 34.50 -19.29 2.35
N ALA A 5 35.76 -19.19 2.78
CA ALA A 5 36.10 -18.70 4.12
C ALA A 5 35.81 -17.20 4.28
N ILE A 6 36.11 -16.38 3.26
CA ILE A 6 35.81 -14.94 3.24
C ILE A 6 34.29 -14.69 3.17
N ALA A 7 33.53 -15.50 2.42
CA ALA A 7 32.06 -15.43 2.41
C ALA A 7 31.43 -15.89 3.74
N GLY A 8 32.06 -16.85 4.43
CA GLY A 8 31.70 -17.25 5.80
C GLY A 8 31.93 -16.11 6.79
N LEU A 9 33.11 -15.47 6.75
CA LEU A 9 33.46 -14.33 7.60
C LEU A 9 32.58 -13.09 7.31
N LEU A 10 32.28 -12.78 6.04
CA LEU A 10 31.35 -11.70 5.69
C LEU A 10 29.89 -12.00 6.08
N SER A 11 29.49 -13.27 6.15
CA SER A 11 28.17 -13.66 6.65
C SER A 11 28.05 -13.49 8.17
N ILE A 12 29.16 -13.72 8.89
CA ILE A 12 29.31 -13.45 10.32
C ILE A 12 29.38 -11.93 10.55
N TRP A 13 30.06 -11.18 9.69
CA TRP A 13 30.12 -9.71 9.72
C TRP A 13 28.75 -9.05 9.44
N ARG A 14 27.86 -9.70 8.69
CA ARG A 14 26.45 -9.26 8.53
C ARG A 14 25.54 -9.68 9.69
N LEU A 15 25.87 -10.74 10.43
CA LEU A 15 25.33 -10.99 11.78
C LEU A 15 25.83 -9.90 12.74
N MET A 16 26.97 -9.26 12.47
CA MET A 16 27.51 -8.11 13.21
C MET A 16 26.81 -6.75 12.94
N ALA A 17 25.79 -6.66 12.08
CA ALA A 17 24.94 -5.44 12.06
C ALA A 17 24.11 -5.30 13.36
N MET A 18 23.85 -6.43 14.02
CA MET A 18 23.16 -6.51 15.31
C MET A 18 23.97 -5.91 16.48
N PRO A 19 25.30 -6.13 16.58
CA PRO A 19 26.17 -5.38 17.49
C PRO A 19 26.33 -3.91 17.15
N MET A 20 25.84 -3.38 16.03
CA MET A 20 25.82 -1.92 15.80
C MET A 20 24.59 -1.27 16.45
N VAL A 21 23.43 -1.95 16.41
CA VAL A 21 22.23 -1.55 17.17
C VAL A 21 22.39 -1.87 18.65
N MET A 22 23.01 -3.00 18.99
CA MET A 22 23.39 -3.31 20.37
C MET A 22 24.56 -2.44 20.84
N LEU A 23 25.53 -2.03 20.01
CA LEU A 23 26.51 -0.98 20.38
C LEU A 23 25.78 0.34 20.58
N GLY A 24 24.84 0.70 19.70
CA GLY A 24 24.05 1.92 19.83
C GLY A 24 23.22 1.94 21.11
N LEU A 25 22.59 0.81 21.45
CA LEU A 25 21.85 0.62 22.69
C LEU A 25 22.78 0.54 23.90
N THR A 26 23.91 -0.17 23.84
CA THR A 26 24.85 -0.23 24.96
C THR A 26 25.58 1.09 25.15
N THR A 27 25.86 1.85 24.09
CA THR A 27 26.39 3.22 24.19
C THR A 27 25.32 4.19 24.70
N PHE A 28 24.06 4.09 24.26
CA PHE A 28 22.94 4.87 24.80
C PHE A 28 22.69 4.56 26.30
N ILE A 29 22.73 3.28 26.66
CA ILE A 29 22.62 2.79 28.04
C ILE A 29 23.84 3.24 28.85
N LEU A 30 25.07 3.11 28.32
CA LEU A 30 26.29 3.64 28.96
C LEU A 30 26.22 5.16 29.13
N THR A 31 25.66 5.93 28.18
CA THR A 31 25.48 7.39 28.32
C THR A 31 24.39 7.76 29.32
N LEU A 32 23.34 6.94 29.47
CA LEU A 32 22.34 7.10 30.53
C LEU A 32 22.92 6.74 31.91
N ILE A 33 23.90 5.84 31.97
CA ILE A 33 24.48 5.30 33.22
C ILE A 33 25.67 6.14 33.73
N TRP A 34 26.51 6.69 32.86
CA TRP A 34 27.81 7.27 33.27
C TRP A 34 27.76 8.72 33.78
N SER A 35 26.60 9.37 33.76
CA SER A 35 26.45 10.63 34.50
C SER A 35 24.99 10.91 34.86
N PRO A 36 24.63 11.02 36.14
CA PRO A 36 23.37 11.66 36.54
C PRO A 36 23.32 13.15 36.15
N VAL A 37 24.45 13.75 35.72
CA VAL A 37 24.58 15.18 35.41
C VAL A 37 24.46 15.50 33.90
N ALA A 38 24.90 14.64 32.97
CA ALA A 38 24.90 14.98 31.53
C ALA A 38 23.56 14.74 30.82
N VAL A 39 22.62 14.00 31.40
CA VAL A 39 21.23 13.98 30.87
C VAL A 39 20.56 15.35 31.06
N GLY A 40 21.03 16.16 32.01
CA GLY A 40 20.68 17.58 32.11
C GLY A 40 21.24 18.47 30.99
N GLN A 41 22.09 17.93 30.10
CA GLN A 41 22.72 18.67 28.99
C GLN A 41 22.31 18.19 27.59
N PHE A 42 21.50 17.13 27.44
CA PHE A 42 20.76 16.94 26.19
C PHE A 42 19.59 17.92 26.20
N PRO A 43 19.54 18.93 25.32
CA PRO A 43 18.40 19.82 25.22
C PRO A 43 17.26 19.08 24.51
N LEU A 44 16.69 18.07 25.16
CA LEU A 44 15.33 17.62 24.84
C LEU A 44 14.29 18.63 25.36
N THR A 45 14.74 19.62 26.13
CA THR A 45 14.02 20.82 26.54
C THR A 45 14.61 22.06 25.85
N VAL A 46 14.07 22.45 24.70
CA VAL A 46 14.14 23.86 24.29
C VAL A 46 13.05 24.58 25.07
N ALA A 47 13.29 24.83 26.35
CA ALA A 47 12.48 25.71 27.17
C ALA A 47 13.43 26.59 27.98
N SER A 48 14.14 27.46 27.26
CA SER A 48 14.63 28.69 27.87
C SER A 48 13.41 29.46 28.34
N ALA A 49 13.48 30.08 29.51
CA ALA A 49 12.41 30.88 30.13
C ALA A 49 11.91 32.08 29.28
N ASN A 50 12.40 32.23 28.04
CA ASN A 50 12.06 33.29 27.09
C ASN A 50 11.66 32.73 25.69
N THR A 51 10.96 31.59 25.60
CA THR A 51 10.36 31.18 24.32
C THR A 51 9.09 32.00 24.03
N PRO A 52 8.95 32.60 22.83
CA PRO A 52 7.81 33.44 22.50
C PRO A 52 6.51 32.65 22.49
N ILE A 53 5.41 33.33 22.85
CA ILE A 53 4.03 32.87 22.75
C ILE A 53 3.81 32.34 21.32
N GLY A 54 3.58 31.03 21.20
CA GLY A 54 3.33 30.35 19.92
C GLY A 54 4.28 29.18 19.56
N SER A 55 5.34 28.89 20.32
CA SER A 55 6.10 27.65 20.11
C SER A 55 5.35 26.46 20.71
N GLU A 56 4.79 25.59 19.87
CA GLU A 56 4.12 24.35 20.32
C GLU A 56 5.03 23.58 21.29
N THR A 57 4.54 23.28 22.50
CA THR A 57 5.26 22.40 23.43
C THR A 57 5.51 21.05 22.79
N PRO A 58 6.72 20.47 22.96
CA PRO A 58 7.03 19.18 22.36
C PRO A 58 5.97 18.13 22.73
N TRP A 59 5.60 17.28 21.78
CA TRP A 59 4.56 16.26 21.99
C TRP A 59 4.93 15.20 23.02
N TRP A 60 6.20 15.12 23.41
CA TRP A 60 6.71 14.26 24.49
C TRP A 60 6.82 14.96 25.84
N ASP A 61 6.43 16.25 25.95
CA ASP A 61 6.43 16.95 27.23
C ASP A 61 5.31 16.36 28.12
N PRO A 62 5.64 15.79 29.29
CA PRO A 62 4.64 15.21 30.19
C PRO A 62 3.63 16.26 30.71
N ASN A 63 4.03 17.53 30.77
CA ASN A 63 3.17 18.61 31.26
C ASN A 63 2.40 19.28 30.11
N LYS A 64 2.30 18.63 28.94
CA LYS A 64 1.59 19.19 27.77
C LYS A 64 0.10 19.33 28.07
N ALA A 65 -0.48 20.48 27.71
CA ALA A 65 -1.89 20.76 27.91
C ALA A 65 -2.77 19.81 27.07
N GLN A 66 -3.77 19.24 27.74
CA GLN A 66 -4.78 18.36 27.14
C GLN A 66 -6.18 18.93 27.38
N ARG A 67 -7.11 18.65 26.46
CA ARG A 67 -8.50 19.00 26.66
C ARG A 67 -9.20 18.01 27.60
N CYS A 68 -9.81 18.53 28.65
CA CYS A 68 -10.64 17.81 29.62
C CYS A 68 -12.09 18.29 29.53
N GLY A 69 -12.77 17.97 28.41
CA GLY A 69 -14.10 18.50 28.14
C GLY A 69 -14.06 19.98 27.77
N ARG A 70 -14.66 20.85 28.59
CA ARG A 70 -14.66 22.32 28.39
C ARG A 70 -13.46 23.03 29.02
N LEU A 71 -12.61 22.28 29.74
CA LEU A 71 -11.45 22.80 30.46
C LEU A 71 -10.15 22.36 29.77
N TRP A 72 -9.07 23.07 30.07
CA TRP A 72 -7.71 22.61 29.79
C TRP A 72 -7.10 22.02 31.05
N CYS A 73 -6.48 20.84 30.95
CA CYS A 73 -5.72 20.24 32.03
C CYS A 73 -4.27 20.04 31.65
N SER A 74 -3.41 20.01 32.66
CA SER A 74 -2.05 19.48 32.57
C SER A 74 -1.85 18.45 33.68
N GLU A 75 -1.08 17.42 33.38
CA GLU A 75 -0.59 16.46 34.37
C GLU A 75 0.63 17.06 35.08
N VAL A 76 0.70 16.89 36.41
CA VAL A 76 1.86 17.22 37.24
C VAL A 76 2.48 15.91 37.67
N HIS A 77 3.67 15.63 37.16
CA HIS A 77 4.42 14.42 37.51
C HIS A 77 5.34 14.71 38.67
N LEU A 78 5.17 13.98 39.78
CA LEU A 78 6.07 14.04 40.91
C LEU A 78 7.10 12.91 40.84
N PHE A 79 8.20 12.99 41.60
CA PHE A 79 9.15 11.88 41.71
C PHE A 79 8.53 10.72 42.53
N GLY A 80 8.84 9.47 42.21
CA GLY A 80 8.32 8.29 42.94
C GLY A 80 7.69 7.24 42.02
N GLY A 81 6.61 6.61 42.46
CA GLY A 81 5.81 5.65 41.68
C GLY A 81 5.18 6.23 40.40
N LEU A 82 4.77 5.34 39.48
CA LEU A 82 4.08 5.72 38.23
C LEU A 82 2.68 6.33 38.49
N ASP A 83 2.11 6.06 39.66
CA ASP A 83 0.82 6.53 40.15
C ASP A 83 0.87 7.95 40.78
N LYS A 84 2.07 8.52 40.97
CA LYS A 84 2.25 9.82 41.65
C LYS A 84 2.06 11.00 40.68
N VAL A 85 0.88 11.06 40.07
CA VAL A 85 0.48 12.10 39.12
C VAL A 85 -0.87 12.67 39.53
N PHE A 86 -1.01 13.99 39.46
CA PHE A 86 -2.31 14.64 39.59
C PHE A 86 -2.55 15.68 38.50
N LYS A 87 -3.81 16.02 38.26
CA LYS A 87 -4.22 16.91 37.16
C LYS A 87 -4.62 18.28 37.69
N VAL A 88 -3.95 19.31 37.18
CA VAL A 88 -4.35 20.71 37.37
C VAL A 88 -5.17 21.16 36.18
N ALA A 89 -6.20 21.96 36.41
CA ALA A 89 -7.13 22.42 35.39
C ALA A 89 -7.29 23.95 35.39
N VAL A 90 -7.56 24.51 34.21
CA VAL A 90 -7.85 25.93 34.01
C VAL A 90 -9.10 26.06 33.14
N THR A 91 -9.99 26.97 33.54
CA THR A 91 -11.15 27.40 32.73
C THR A 91 -10.71 28.44 31.72
N PRO A 92 -11.10 28.35 30.43
CA PRO A 92 -10.79 29.39 29.44
C PRO A 92 -11.23 30.80 29.86
N ASP A 93 -12.36 30.90 30.59
CA ASP A 93 -12.91 32.17 31.08
C ASP A 93 -12.11 32.80 32.23
N ALA A 94 -11.14 32.07 32.80
CA ALA A 94 -10.27 32.59 33.86
C ALA A 94 -8.97 33.21 33.33
N VAL A 95 -8.75 33.18 32.00
CA VAL A 95 -7.57 33.74 31.33
C VAL A 95 -8.00 34.93 30.47
N GLU A 96 -7.14 35.95 30.35
CA GLU A 96 -7.43 37.16 29.58
C GLU A 96 -7.70 36.88 28.09
N ASP A 97 -6.92 35.99 27.47
CA ASP A 97 -7.18 35.42 26.14
C ASP A 97 -7.47 33.90 26.27
N PRO A 98 -8.64 33.40 25.82
CA PRO A 98 -8.96 31.97 25.81
C PRO A 98 -7.95 31.10 25.03
N ASN A 99 -7.20 31.67 24.08
CA ASN A 99 -6.16 30.96 23.33
C ASN A 99 -4.90 30.69 24.17
N ASP A 100 -4.69 31.42 25.27
CA ASP A 100 -3.58 31.24 26.21
C ASP A 100 -3.91 30.26 27.35
N ALA A 101 -5.14 29.75 27.40
CA ALA A 101 -5.53 28.74 28.38
C ALA A 101 -4.65 27.46 28.37
N PRO A 102 -4.18 26.94 27.22
CA PRO A 102 -3.23 25.83 27.18
C PRO A 102 -1.89 26.19 27.83
N SER A 103 -1.25 27.27 27.42
CA SER A 103 0.07 27.67 27.96
C SER A 103 -0.01 27.98 29.46
N THR A 104 -1.10 28.59 29.91
CA THR A 104 -1.33 28.91 31.33
C THR A 104 -1.42 27.66 32.21
N VAL A 105 -2.09 26.59 31.74
CA VAL A 105 -2.18 25.35 32.52
C VAL A 105 -0.86 24.58 32.54
N GLU A 106 -0.07 24.63 31.46
CA GLU A 106 1.28 24.05 31.40
C GLU A 106 2.24 24.79 32.34
N GLU A 107 2.19 26.13 32.37
CA GLU A 107 3.01 26.95 33.26
C GLU A 107 2.66 26.68 34.73
N ARG A 108 1.37 26.59 35.06
CA ARG A 108 0.90 26.21 36.39
C ARG A 108 1.45 24.83 36.81
N ALA A 109 1.39 23.83 35.92
CA ALA A 109 1.92 22.51 36.22
C ALA A 109 3.45 22.53 36.45
N ARG A 110 4.20 23.24 35.60
CA ARG A 110 5.65 23.42 35.74
C ARG A 110 6.02 24.16 37.02
N GLN A 111 5.24 25.15 37.43
CA GLN A 111 5.48 25.87 38.68
C GLN A 111 5.39 24.92 39.88
N VAL A 112 4.37 24.08 39.92
CA VAL A 112 4.21 23.07 40.97
C VAL A 112 5.38 22.08 40.99
N GLU A 113 5.78 21.58 39.82
CA GLU A 113 6.93 20.68 39.67
C GLU A 113 8.24 21.35 40.14
N ASN A 114 8.49 22.60 39.74
CA ASN A 114 9.68 23.35 40.15
C ASN A 114 9.74 23.57 41.67
N ILE A 115 8.61 23.88 42.29
CA ILE A 115 8.53 24.05 43.75
C ILE A 115 8.78 22.72 44.45
N TYR A 116 8.13 21.65 43.98
CA TYR A 116 8.35 20.30 44.49
C TYR A 116 9.84 19.89 44.38
N ASN A 117 10.44 20.04 43.21
CA ASN A 117 11.86 19.75 42.97
C ASN A 117 12.77 20.58 43.86
N SER A 118 12.41 21.85 44.09
CA SER A 118 13.16 22.72 44.98
C SER A 118 13.09 22.30 46.45
N ILE A 119 11.94 21.79 46.91
CA ILE A 119 11.77 21.22 48.25
C ILE A 119 12.58 19.93 48.36
N TYR A 120 12.40 19.01 47.42
CA TYR A 120 13.13 17.73 47.37
C TYR A 120 14.65 17.93 47.41
N ASN A 121 15.19 18.80 46.56
CA ASN A 121 16.63 19.08 46.52
C ASN A 121 17.17 19.73 47.80
N ARG A 122 16.37 20.57 48.48
CA ARG A 122 16.75 21.16 49.77
C ARG A 122 16.77 20.10 50.88
N VAL A 123 15.72 19.27 50.94
CA VAL A 123 15.66 18.15 51.90
C VAL A 123 16.84 17.20 51.70
N ARG A 124 17.16 16.86 50.45
CA ARG A 124 18.31 16.02 50.09
C ARG A 124 19.67 16.55 50.58
N GLN A 125 19.79 17.86 50.77
CA GLN A 125 21.00 18.53 51.28
C GLN A 125 20.97 18.77 52.80
N SER A 126 19.87 18.41 53.47
CA SER A 126 19.74 18.62 54.92
C SER A 126 20.56 17.61 55.72
N GLU A 127 20.95 18.01 56.94
CA GLU A 127 21.74 17.17 57.86
C GLU A 127 20.98 15.89 58.28
N LEU A 128 19.65 15.94 58.30
CA LEU A 128 18.74 14.84 58.65
C LEU A 128 18.70 13.68 57.63
N MET A 129 19.21 13.87 56.41
CA MET A 129 19.20 12.80 55.39
C MET A 129 20.08 11.61 55.72
N PHE A 130 21.10 11.80 56.56
CA PHE A 130 22.08 10.77 56.92
C PHE A 130 22.21 10.61 58.43
N GLN A 131 21.28 11.20 59.18
CA GLN A 131 21.27 11.15 60.63
C GLN A 131 20.45 9.92 61.04
N GLU A 132 21.13 8.92 61.61
CA GLU A 132 20.70 7.53 61.86
C GLU A 132 21.03 6.58 60.70
N ASN A 133 21.90 5.61 60.96
CA ASN A 133 22.04 4.42 60.12
C ASN A 133 20.74 3.60 60.27
N VAL A 134 19.64 3.97 59.60
CA VAL A 134 18.42 3.15 59.62
C VAL A 134 18.67 1.82 58.88
N ILE A 135 19.54 1.86 57.86
CA ILE A 135 20.02 0.69 57.13
C ILE A 135 21.26 0.11 57.84
N THR A 136 21.10 -0.54 59.00
CA THR A 136 22.23 -1.11 59.80
C THR A 136 22.76 -2.47 59.33
N SER A 137 22.33 -3.04 58.20
CA SER A 137 22.93 -4.31 57.73
C SER A 137 23.09 -4.38 56.21
N PRO A 138 24.26 -4.77 55.69
CA PRO A 138 24.46 -4.89 54.24
C PRO A 138 23.66 -6.04 53.62
N PHE A 139 23.35 -7.10 54.39
CA PHE A 139 22.69 -8.34 53.93
C PHE A 139 22.12 -9.16 55.12
N GLY A 140 21.66 -8.53 56.21
CA GLY A 140 21.39 -9.21 57.49
C GLY A 140 19.94 -9.58 57.81
N ALA A 141 18.93 -8.91 57.22
CA ALA A 141 17.53 -9.17 57.56
C ALA A 141 16.54 -9.06 56.38
N ILE A 142 17.01 -8.86 55.14
CA ILE A 142 16.17 -8.87 53.94
C ILE A 142 16.75 -9.93 53.01
N SER A 143 16.26 -11.16 53.14
CA SER A 143 16.64 -12.28 52.25
C SER A 143 16.24 -12.07 50.79
N ASN A 144 15.49 -11.00 50.48
CA ASN A 144 14.98 -10.68 49.17
C ASN A 144 15.42 -9.28 48.72
N TRP A 145 16.54 -9.18 48.01
CA TRP A 145 16.96 -7.96 47.28
C TRP A 145 15.85 -7.41 46.34
N GLN A 146 14.90 -8.28 45.97
CA GLN A 146 13.69 -7.94 45.23
C GLN A 146 12.81 -6.90 45.97
N ASN A 147 12.70 -6.99 47.30
CA ASN A 147 11.84 -6.08 48.07
C ASN A 147 12.39 -4.65 48.07
N LEU A 148 13.72 -4.45 48.00
CA LEU A 148 14.35 -3.13 47.91
C LEU A 148 13.95 -2.34 46.65
N PHE A 149 13.67 -3.03 45.55
CA PHE A 149 13.34 -2.41 44.26
C PHE A 149 11.85 -2.44 43.95
N PHE A 150 11.13 -3.46 44.42
CA PHE A 150 9.74 -3.71 44.02
C PHE A 150 8.71 -3.54 45.15
N ASN A 151 9.09 -3.60 46.44
CA ASN A 151 8.19 -3.48 47.60
C ASN A 151 8.68 -2.36 48.55
N ARG A 152 8.58 -1.10 48.10
CA ARG A 152 9.05 0.06 48.89
C ARG A 152 8.11 0.46 50.03
N ASP A 153 6.87 0.01 50.00
CA ASP A 153 5.86 0.32 51.02
C ASP A 153 6.21 -0.26 52.40
N GLU A 154 7.08 -1.27 52.45
CA GLU A 154 7.56 -1.90 53.69
C GLU A 154 8.58 -1.04 54.46
N LEU A 155 9.17 -0.01 53.84
CA LEU A 155 10.21 0.84 54.44
C LEU A 155 9.65 1.91 55.40
N GLY A 156 8.34 2.16 55.39
CA GLY A 156 7.70 3.16 56.24
C GLY A 156 8.04 4.61 55.86
N ILE A 157 7.87 5.53 56.83
CA ILE A 157 8.08 6.97 56.62
C ILE A 157 9.56 7.31 56.90
N HIS A 158 10.23 7.92 55.92
CA HIS A 158 11.60 8.39 56.01
C HIS A 158 11.69 9.57 57.00
N PRO A 159 12.67 9.59 57.93
CA PRO A 159 12.81 10.63 58.96
C PRO A 159 12.89 12.06 58.41
N ALA A 160 13.56 12.25 57.27
CA ALA A 160 13.69 13.56 56.61
C ALA A 160 12.44 13.99 55.80
N THR A 161 11.33 13.24 55.84
CA THR A 161 10.12 13.60 55.09
C THR A 161 9.48 14.87 55.69
N PRO A 162 9.29 15.95 54.91
CA PRO A 162 8.73 17.20 55.41
C PRO A 162 7.24 17.03 55.75
N LYS A 163 6.76 17.83 56.72
CA LYS A 163 5.34 17.88 57.04
C LYS A 163 4.64 18.72 55.98
N ILE A 164 3.53 18.22 55.44
CA ILE A 164 2.73 18.93 54.44
C ILE A 164 1.34 19.19 55.03
N GLU A 165 0.93 20.46 55.02
CA GLU A 165 -0.30 20.94 55.63
C GLU A 165 -1.22 21.59 54.58
N ILE A 166 -2.51 21.63 54.90
CA ILE A 166 -3.51 22.36 54.12
C ILE A 166 -3.84 23.62 54.91
N GLY A 167 -3.84 24.76 54.22
CA GLY A 167 -4.17 26.03 54.83
C GLY A 167 -4.96 26.91 53.86
N ILE A 168 -5.36 28.07 54.37
CA ILE A 168 -6.01 29.10 53.57
C ILE A 168 -5.02 30.25 53.42
N ARG A 169 -4.66 30.59 52.18
CA ARG A 169 -3.86 31.79 51.84
C ARG A 169 -4.61 32.60 50.80
N ASN A 170 -4.73 33.91 51.00
CA ASN A 170 -5.45 34.80 50.10
C ASN A 170 -6.87 34.31 49.74
N ASN A 171 -7.60 33.78 50.73
CA ASN A 171 -8.95 33.21 50.57
C ASN A 171 -9.03 32.01 49.61
N GLN A 172 -7.92 31.30 49.39
CA GLN A 172 -7.85 30.08 48.59
C GLN A 172 -7.27 28.93 49.41
N THR A 173 -7.76 27.72 49.18
CA THR A 173 -7.21 26.49 49.78
C THR A 173 -5.89 26.15 49.11
N VAL A 174 -4.83 26.03 49.91
CA VAL A 174 -3.48 25.77 49.42
C VAL A 174 -2.86 24.59 50.16
N VAL A 175 -2.12 23.77 49.43
CA VAL A 175 -1.23 22.75 49.99
C VAL A 175 0.16 23.38 50.10
N PHE A 176 0.70 23.45 51.32
CA PHE A 176 1.95 24.16 51.58
C PHE A 176 2.82 23.39 52.57
N VAL A 177 4.12 23.68 52.52
CA VAL A 177 5.09 23.19 53.51
C VAL A 177 5.33 24.32 54.51
N PRO A 178 5.12 24.10 55.83
CA PRO A 178 5.44 25.07 56.87
C PRO A 178 6.95 25.25 57.01
N ARG A 179 7.39 26.27 57.75
CA ARG A 179 8.82 26.48 57.99
C ARG A 179 9.37 25.36 58.88
N GLN A 180 10.40 24.66 58.41
CA GLN A 180 11.07 23.57 59.15
C GLN A 180 12.59 23.82 59.09
N LEU A 181 13.15 24.34 60.19
CA LEU A 181 14.56 24.77 60.23
C LEU A 181 15.52 23.58 60.11
N GLU A 182 15.14 22.43 60.67
CA GLU A 182 15.93 21.19 60.66
C GLU A 182 16.14 20.62 59.24
N LEU A 183 15.18 20.86 58.33
CA LEU A 183 15.22 20.42 56.93
C LEU A 183 15.69 21.54 55.98
N GLY A 184 16.06 22.72 56.50
CA GLY A 184 16.42 23.88 55.69
C GLY A 184 15.26 24.45 54.85
N LEU A 185 14.01 24.21 55.25
CA LEU A 185 12.82 24.60 54.48
C LEU A 185 12.18 25.90 55.01
N SER A 186 11.97 26.85 54.10
CA SER A 186 11.12 28.02 54.32
C SER A 186 9.66 27.72 53.99
N ALA A 187 8.72 28.43 54.61
CA ALA A 187 7.30 28.24 54.34
C ALA A 187 6.95 28.57 52.87
N GLN A 188 6.52 27.57 52.09
CA GLN A 188 6.26 27.72 50.66
C GLN A 188 4.98 26.98 50.25
N THR A 189 4.17 27.61 49.40
CA THR A 189 2.97 26.99 48.81
C THR A 189 3.38 26.14 47.63
N ILE A 190 2.97 24.86 47.61
CA ILE A 190 3.27 23.93 46.52
C ILE A 190 2.23 24.08 45.41
N VAL A 191 0.95 24.03 45.78
CA VAL A 191 -0.16 24.11 44.83
C VAL A 191 -1.38 24.75 45.48
N THR A 192 -2.07 25.59 44.70
CA THR A 192 -3.37 26.17 45.06
C THR A 192 -4.47 25.35 44.40
N VAL A 193 -5.54 25.02 45.13
CA VAL A 193 -6.68 24.27 44.58
C VAL A 193 -7.75 25.25 44.11
N ASN A 194 -8.00 25.26 42.81
CA ASN A 194 -8.92 26.20 42.16
C ASN A 194 -10.28 25.54 41.90
N ARG A 195 -11.28 26.38 41.62
CA ARG A 195 -12.62 25.91 41.21
C ARG A 195 -12.58 25.05 39.95
N ALA A 196 -11.66 25.34 39.01
CA ALA A 196 -11.45 24.55 37.80
C ALA A 196 -11.04 23.10 38.11
N ASP A 197 -10.23 22.87 39.14
CA ASP A 197 -9.81 21.52 39.56
C ASP A 197 -10.98 20.74 40.16
N SER A 198 -11.81 21.41 40.98
CA SER A 198 -13.05 20.86 41.52
C SER A 198 -14.05 20.48 40.44
N LEU A 199 -14.22 21.33 39.42
CA LEU A 199 -15.08 21.05 38.26
C LEU A 199 -14.57 19.87 37.41
N HIS A 200 -13.25 19.73 37.27
CA HIS A 200 -12.67 18.61 36.52
C HIS A 200 -12.86 17.27 37.23
N GLN A 201 -12.61 17.22 38.54
CA GLN A 201 -12.63 15.96 39.31
C GLN A 201 -14.01 15.63 39.91
N GLY A 202 -14.95 16.58 39.93
CA GLY A 202 -16.26 16.40 40.55
C GLY A 202 -16.22 16.25 42.09
N LYS A 203 -15.13 16.66 42.72
CA LYS A 203 -14.90 16.59 44.17
C LYS A 203 -14.89 17.99 44.80
N LEU A 204 -15.12 18.07 46.11
CA LEU A 204 -14.97 19.33 46.85
C LEU A 204 -13.50 19.75 46.90
N ILE A 205 -13.25 21.06 46.95
CA ILE A 205 -11.89 21.66 47.00
C ILE A 205 -11.07 21.09 48.17
N GLU A 206 -11.70 20.89 49.32
CA GLU A 206 -11.04 20.34 50.51
C GLU A 206 -10.60 18.88 50.33
N ASP A 207 -11.40 18.07 49.64
CA ASP A 207 -11.08 16.65 49.40
C ASP A 207 -9.94 16.52 48.40
N ILE A 208 -9.92 17.37 47.37
CA ILE A 208 -8.80 17.46 46.42
C ILE A 208 -7.52 17.89 47.14
N ALA A 209 -7.61 18.88 48.04
CA ALA A 209 -6.46 19.33 48.83
C ALA A 209 -5.90 18.20 49.72
N LYS A 210 -6.78 17.37 50.32
CA LYS A 210 -6.37 16.18 51.10
C LYS A 210 -5.67 15.13 50.24
N GLU A 211 -6.23 14.83 49.07
CA GLU A 211 -5.66 13.88 48.11
C GLU A 211 -4.29 14.34 47.60
N TRP A 212 -4.16 15.59 47.17
CA TRP A 212 -2.89 16.14 46.70
C TRP A 212 -1.85 16.22 47.81
N ARG A 213 -2.25 16.58 49.05
CA ARG A 213 -1.34 16.56 50.20
C ARG A 213 -0.79 15.15 50.46
N LEU A 214 -1.63 14.12 50.43
CA LEU A 214 -1.21 12.73 50.60
C LEU A 214 -0.29 12.30 49.46
N LEU A 215 -0.66 12.56 48.21
CA LEU A 215 0.14 12.23 47.03
C LEU A 215 1.54 12.87 47.08
N ILE A 216 1.63 14.16 47.42
CA ILE A 216 2.92 14.86 47.52
C ILE A 216 3.74 14.30 48.68
N PHE A 217 3.11 14.01 49.83
CA PHE A 217 3.80 13.44 50.98
C PHE A 217 4.38 12.06 50.67
N GLU A 218 3.58 11.16 50.12
CA GLU A 218 4.02 9.81 49.72
C GLU A 218 5.11 9.88 48.65
N SER A 219 4.94 10.75 47.66
CA SER A 219 5.92 10.97 46.60
C SER A 219 7.28 11.42 47.16
N ILE A 220 7.31 12.40 48.08
CA ILE A 220 8.56 12.82 48.72
C ILE A 220 9.14 11.65 49.53
N ASN A 221 8.33 10.97 50.35
CA ASN A 221 8.77 9.82 51.14
C ASN A 221 9.46 8.73 50.29
N GLU A 222 8.81 8.29 49.21
CA GLU A 222 9.35 7.29 48.28
C GLU A 222 10.62 7.78 47.58
N SER A 223 10.68 9.05 47.19
CA SER A 223 11.82 9.65 46.51
C SER A 223 13.05 9.81 47.41
N LEU A 224 12.86 10.02 48.72
CA LEU A 224 13.94 10.07 49.70
C LEU A 224 14.52 8.68 49.96
N TRP A 225 13.65 7.68 50.17
CA TRP A 225 14.08 6.27 50.26
C TRP A 225 14.81 5.81 48.99
N ALA A 226 14.32 6.21 47.81
CA ALA A 226 14.99 5.92 46.55
C ALA A 226 16.44 6.46 46.53
N TYR A 227 16.60 7.71 46.95
CA TYR A 227 17.89 8.38 46.98
C TYR A 227 18.86 7.76 47.99
N GLU A 228 18.38 7.42 49.19
CA GLU A 228 19.21 6.77 50.21
C GLU A 228 19.66 5.38 49.75
N ILE A 229 18.77 4.58 49.15
CA ILE A 229 19.11 3.28 48.56
C ILE A 229 20.16 3.43 47.44
N ASP A 230 19.99 4.40 46.55
CA ASP A 230 20.94 4.65 45.45
C ASP A 230 22.31 5.14 45.98
N TYR A 231 22.32 5.88 47.10
CA TYR A 231 23.55 6.31 47.77
C TYR A 231 24.33 5.13 48.37
N TYR A 232 23.66 4.21 49.08
CA TYR A 232 24.30 3.03 49.65
C TYR A 232 24.63 1.95 48.61
N TYR A 233 23.85 1.83 47.54
CA TYR A 233 23.98 0.80 46.51
C TYR A 233 24.00 1.37 45.07
N PRO A 234 25.03 2.14 44.69
CA PRO A 234 25.07 2.85 43.41
C PRO A 234 25.07 1.94 42.16
N PHE A 235 25.49 0.68 42.31
CA PHE A 235 25.54 -0.30 41.21
C PHE A 235 24.33 -1.24 41.15
N ALA A 236 23.39 -1.15 42.09
CA ALA A 236 22.27 -2.08 42.16
C ALA A 236 21.31 -1.94 40.97
N GLY A 237 20.95 -0.71 40.60
CA GLY A 237 20.15 -0.43 39.39
C GLY A 237 20.84 -0.92 38.10
N PHE A 238 22.18 -0.80 38.03
CA PHE A 238 22.97 -1.34 36.92
C PHE A 238 22.90 -2.87 36.84
N GLY A 239 23.03 -3.56 37.99
CA GLY A 239 22.91 -5.02 38.06
C GLY A 239 21.56 -5.53 37.58
N VAL A 240 20.47 -4.87 37.97
CA VAL A 240 19.11 -5.21 37.52
C VAL A 240 18.93 -4.96 36.02
N ALA A 241 19.39 -3.81 35.51
CA ALA A 241 19.32 -3.50 34.07
C ALA A 241 20.12 -4.51 33.22
N LEU A 242 21.31 -4.90 33.68
CA LEU A 242 22.13 -5.94 33.03
C LEU A 242 21.42 -7.30 33.04
N ALA A 243 20.79 -7.68 34.15
CA ALA A 243 20.03 -8.91 34.25
C ALA A 243 18.85 -8.94 33.25
N ILE A 244 18.10 -7.84 33.13
CA ILE A 244 17.01 -7.71 32.14
C ILE A 244 17.54 -7.86 30.71
N LEU A 245 18.66 -7.20 30.39
CA LEU A 245 19.28 -7.32 29.07
C LEU A 245 19.72 -8.76 28.77
N LEU A 246 20.29 -9.47 29.74
CA LEU A 246 20.68 -10.88 29.58
C LEU A 246 19.47 -11.79 29.38
N ILE A 247 18.40 -11.58 30.15
CA ILE A 247 17.15 -12.34 30.03
C ILE A 247 16.52 -12.13 28.65
N VAL A 248 16.52 -10.90 28.12
CA VAL A 248 15.96 -10.59 26.80
C VAL A 248 16.91 -10.94 25.64
N ALA A 249 18.22 -10.95 25.87
CA ALA A 249 19.20 -11.30 24.85
C ALA A 249 19.01 -12.73 24.34
N VAL A 250 18.67 -13.69 25.21
CA VAL A 250 18.43 -15.10 24.84
C VAL A 250 17.31 -15.24 23.80
N PRO A 251 16.06 -14.79 24.04
CA PRO A 251 14.99 -14.90 23.05
C PRO A 251 15.29 -14.07 21.79
N VAL A 252 15.92 -12.89 21.92
CA VAL A 252 16.33 -12.08 20.76
C VAL A 252 17.33 -12.82 19.87
N LEU A 253 18.30 -13.53 20.46
CA LEU A 253 19.28 -14.35 19.75
C LEU A 253 18.62 -15.56 19.09
N ILE A 254 17.71 -16.25 19.78
CA ILE A 254 16.93 -17.37 19.22
C ILE A 254 16.17 -16.91 17.97
N LEU A 255 15.47 -15.77 18.03
CA LEU A 255 14.76 -15.21 16.89
C LEU A 255 15.69 -14.81 15.75
N ALA A 256 16.88 -14.27 16.06
CA ALA A 256 17.89 -13.95 15.06
C ALA A 256 18.40 -15.20 14.33
N VAL A 257 18.64 -16.29 15.06
CA VAL A 257 19.05 -17.59 14.50
C VAL A 257 17.95 -18.16 13.60
N ILE A 258 16.70 -18.18 14.06
CA ILE A 258 15.55 -18.64 13.26
C ILE A 258 15.44 -17.82 11.97
N ARG A 259 15.53 -16.49 12.05
CA ARG A 259 15.53 -15.61 10.86
C ARG A 259 16.70 -15.89 9.93
N HIS A 260 17.88 -16.18 10.46
CA HIS A 260 19.04 -16.51 9.64
C HIS A 260 18.83 -17.82 8.86
N LEU A 261 18.31 -18.86 9.52
CA LEU A 261 17.97 -20.14 8.90
C LEU A 261 16.90 -19.97 7.82
N LEU A 262 15.84 -19.22 8.10
CA LEU A 262 14.80 -18.89 7.12
C LEU A 262 15.37 -18.11 5.92
N LYS A 263 16.33 -17.21 6.13
CA LYS A 263 17.03 -16.50 5.03
C LYS A 263 17.86 -17.45 4.17
N ILE A 264 18.55 -18.42 4.77
CA ILE A 264 19.28 -19.46 4.02
C ILE A 264 18.29 -20.27 3.17
N TRP A 265 17.20 -20.74 3.77
CA TRP A 265 16.19 -21.52 3.06
C TRP A 265 15.52 -20.74 1.93
N ASN A 266 15.21 -19.47 2.14
CA ASN A 266 14.69 -18.57 1.10
C ASN A 266 15.68 -18.38 -0.07
N ARG A 267 16.99 -18.29 0.20
CA ARG A 267 18.01 -18.23 -0.86
C ARG A 267 18.01 -19.51 -1.70
N HIS A 268 17.90 -20.67 -1.06
CA HIS A 268 17.83 -21.96 -1.75
C HIS A 268 16.58 -22.10 -2.63
N LEU A 269 15.42 -21.70 -2.13
CA LEU A 269 14.19 -21.68 -2.92
C LEU A 269 14.27 -20.70 -4.10
N ARG A 270 14.97 -19.57 -3.94
CA ARG A 270 15.20 -18.61 -5.02
C ARG A 270 16.11 -19.16 -6.12
N SER A 271 17.15 -19.91 -5.76
CA SER A 271 17.99 -20.58 -6.77
C SER A 271 17.21 -21.63 -7.55
N GLN A 272 16.39 -22.45 -6.88
CA GLN A 272 15.55 -23.44 -7.57
C GLN A 272 14.59 -22.77 -8.55
N LEU A 273 13.96 -21.67 -8.13
CA LEU A 273 13.02 -20.94 -8.99
C LEU A 273 13.70 -20.33 -10.22
N ARG A 274 14.94 -19.82 -10.11
CA ARG A 274 15.69 -19.29 -11.26
C ARG A 274 15.99 -20.38 -12.29
N VAL A 275 16.48 -21.53 -11.84
CA VAL A 275 16.80 -22.67 -12.73
C VAL A 275 15.55 -23.16 -13.47
N LEU A 276 14.40 -23.26 -12.79
CA LEU A 276 13.12 -23.62 -13.41
C LEU A 276 12.63 -22.57 -14.42
N GLN A 277 12.91 -21.30 -14.18
CA GLN A 277 12.49 -20.23 -15.09
C GLN A 277 13.39 -20.18 -16.33
N GLU A 278 14.68 -20.45 -16.16
CA GLU A 278 15.67 -20.53 -17.24
C GLU A 278 15.39 -21.72 -18.17
N SER A 279 15.00 -22.89 -17.64
CA SER A 279 14.60 -24.03 -18.48
C SER A 279 13.36 -23.73 -19.32
N LEU A 280 12.36 -23.05 -18.74
CA LEU A 280 11.12 -22.69 -19.44
C LEU A 280 11.32 -21.63 -20.53
N THR A 281 12.28 -20.70 -20.36
CA THR A 281 12.61 -19.72 -21.39
C THR A 281 13.33 -20.35 -22.57
N VAL A 282 14.24 -21.30 -22.31
CA VAL A 282 14.99 -22.01 -23.37
C VAL A 282 14.05 -22.88 -24.20
N ASP A 283 13.11 -23.59 -23.57
CA ASP A 283 12.13 -24.42 -24.28
C ASP A 283 11.15 -23.58 -25.13
N ALA A 284 10.78 -22.38 -24.66
CA ALA A 284 9.92 -21.47 -25.42
C ALA A 284 10.62 -20.85 -26.65
N GLU A 285 11.94 -20.61 -26.55
CA GLU A 285 12.75 -20.08 -27.65
C GLU A 285 12.97 -21.16 -28.72
N ALA A 286 13.20 -22.41 -28.33
CA ALA A 286 13.28 -23.57 -29.23
C ALA A 286 11.97 -23.82 -30.00
N LEU A 287 10.81 -23.62 -29.36
CA LEU A 287 9.50 -23.72 -30.03
C LEU A 287 9.21 -22.56 -30.99
N SER A 288 9.87 -21.41 -30.82
CA SER A 288 9.73 -20.27 -31.74
C SER A 288 10.66 -20.36 -32.95
N SER A 289 11.71 -21.19 -32.89
CA SER A 289 12.67 -21.38 -33.97
C SER A 289 12.31 -22.51 -34.94
N ASP A 290 11.35 -23.38 -34.61
CA ASP A 290 11.02 -24.57 -35.41
C ASP A 290 9.98 -24.33 -36.54
N GLU A 291 9.55 -23.09 -36.77
CA GLU A 291 8.92 -22.69 -38.04
C GLU A 291 9.98 -22.06 -38.95
N VAL A 292 10.80 -22.88 -39.61
CA VAL A 292 11.29 -22.73 -41.01
C VAL A 292 12.38 -23.78 -41.34
N SER A 293 12.15 -24.47 -42.46
CA SER A 293 13.09 -25.22 -43.31
C SER A 293 13.53 -26.63 -42.91
N SER A 294 12.88 -27.59 -43.55
CA SER A 294 13.40 -28.91 -43.89
C SER A 294 14.58 -28.81 -44.88
N SER A 295 15.75 -29.35 -44.55
CA SER A 295 16.58 -30.15 -45.47
C SER A 295 17.86 -30.67 -44.81
N ASP A 296 18.22 -31.89 -45.21
CA ASP A 296 19.57 -32.46 -45.30
C ASP A 296 20.15 -33.34 -44.17
N VAL A 297 20.35 -34.58 -44.61
CA VAL A 297 21.07 -35.71 -44.04
C VAL A 297 22.57 -35.52 -44.24
N ALA A 298 23.40 -35.74 -43.22
CA ALA A 298 24.71 -36.41 -43.36
C ALA A 298 25.41 -36.64 -41.99
N ASP A 299 25.53 -37.93 -41.66
CA ASP A 299 26.64 -38.68 -41.04
C ASP A 299 27.90 -37.92 -40.53
N LYS A 300 28.22 -38.07 -39.23
CA LYS A 300 29.48 -38.70 -38.77
C LYS A 300 29.55 -38.91 -37.26
N SER A 301 30.00 -40.10 -36.91
CA SER A 301 30.40 -40.62 -35.60
C SER A 301 31.53 -39.82 -34.93
N THR A 302 31.63 -39.91 -33.59
CA THR A 302 32.75 -40.50 -32.83
C THR A 302 32.90 -39.90 -31.40
N GLU A 303 32.95 -40.81 -30.41
CA GLU A 303 33.61 -40.77 -29.08
C GLU A 303 33.07 -40.00 -27.84
N THR A 304 32.60 -40.85 -26.90
CA THR A 304 32.79 -40.98 -25.44
C THR A 304 32.95 -39.79 -24.45
N PRO A 305 32.33 -39.86 -23.24
CA PRO A 305 32.30 -38.78 -22.25
C PRO A 305 33.11 -39.04 -20.96
N GLN A 306 33.61 -37.97 -20.31
CA GLN A 306 34.10 -38.00 -18.92
C GLN A 306 33.46 -36.89 -18.05
N GLU A 307 32.65 -37.37 -17.11
CA GLU A 307 32.41 -36.95 -15.72
C GLU A 307 32.52 -35.47 -15.31
N THR A 308 31.45 -34.94 -14.69
CA THR A 308 31.30 -34.89 -13.21
C THR A 308 30.10 -34.00 -12.82
N SER A 309 29.10 -34.56 -12.12
CA SER A 309 28.34 -33.84 -11.07
C SER A 309 27.42 -34.80 -10.31
N GLN A 310 27.60 -34.83 -8.99
CA GLN A 310 27.07 -35.82 -8.06
C GLN A 310 25.96 -35.26 -7.17
N ARG A 311 25.01 -36.15 -6.82
CA ARG A 311 23.99 -36.13 -5.73
C ARG A 311 22.67 -35.42 -6.10
N ILE A 312 21.48 -36.04 -6.07
CA ILE A 312 20.88 -36.83 -4.97
C ILE A 312 19.88 -37.92 -5.49
N GLN A 313 20.20 -39.17 -5.14
CA GLN A 313 19.40 -40.37 -4.82
C GLN A 313 17.98 -40.58 -5.39
N LEU A 314 17.89 -41.40 -6.45
CA LEU A 314 16.88 -42.45 -6.60
C LEU A 314 17.57 -43.76 -7.02
N ASN A 315 17.05 -44.89 -6.55
CA ASN A 315 17.67 -46.21 -6.48
C ASN A 315 18.15 -46.76 -7.86
N ARG A 316 19.47 -46.63 -8.16
CA ARG A 316 20.10 -47.06 -9.43
C ARG A 316 20.63 -48.50 -9.44
N ALA A 317 20.64 -49.20 -8.29
CA ALA A 317 21.35 -50.48 -8.16
C ALA A 317 20.58 -51.71 -8.68
N SER A 318 19.24 -51.67 -8.78
CA SER A 318 18.46 -52.78 -9.34
C SER A 318 18.35 -52.72 -10.87
N ILE A 319 18.34 -51.51 -11.45
CA ILE A 319 18.09 -51.30 -12.88
C ILE A 319 19.36 -51.55 -13.72
N ILE A 320 20.55 -51.20 -13.20
CA ILE A 320 21.82 -51.42 -13.92
C ILE A 320 22.15 -52.91 -14.05
N ALA A 321 21.74 -53.75 -13.09
CA ALA A 321 21.89 -55.20 -13.17
C ALA A 321 20.91 -55.85 -14.18
N THR A 322 19.69 -55.32 -14.31
CA THR A 322 18.69 -55.79 -15.27
C THR A 322 19.04 -55.39 -16.70
N VAL A 323 19.57 -54.18 -16.90
CA VAL A 323 19.94 -53.67 -18.23
C VAL A 323 21.11 -54.43 -18.85
N LYS A 324 22.07 -54.92 -18.04
CA LYS A 324 23.19 -55.73 -18.54
C LYS A 324 22.78 -57.14 -19.01
N LYS A 325 21.65 -57.66 -18.53
CA LYS A 325 21.12 -58.99 -18.93
C LYS A 325 20.32 -58.97 -20.25
N VAL A 326 20.01 -57.79 -20.77
CA VAL A 326 19.15 -57.59 -21.95
C VAL A 326 19.96 -57.31 -23.23
N ILE A 327 21.28 -57.15 -23.11
CA ILE A 327 22.17 -56.78 -24.23
C ILE A 327 22.51 -57.98 -25.16
N ASP A 328 22.09 -59.22 -24.82
CA ASP A 328 22.48 -60.43 -25.58
C ASP A 328 21.38 -61.07 -26.47
N ARG A 329 20.23 -60.43 -26.73
CA ARG A 329 19.21 -61.00 -27.63
C ARG A 329 18.52 -59.96 -28.52
N PRO A 330 18.62 -60.04 -29.85
CA PRO A 330 17.92 -59.13 -30.74
C PRO A 330 16.52 -59.66 -31.07
N ASP A 331 15.66 -58.70 -31.42
CA ASP A 331 14.47 -58.84 -32.27
C ASP A 331 13.08 -58.99 -31.62
N LYS A 332 12.19 -58.13 -32.12
CA LYS A 332 10.74 -57.93 -31.84
C LYS A 332 10.36 -57.16 -30.57
N ALA A 333 11.14 -57.20 -29.49
CA ALA A 333 10.83 -56.40 -28.29
C ALA A 333 11.13 -54.89 -28.49
N LEU A 334 12.12 -54.56 -29.32
CA LEU A 334 12.62 -53.19 -29.52
C LEU A 334 11.63 -52.28 -30.26
N ALA A 335 10.83 -52.82 -31.19
CA ALA A 335 9.84 -52.03 -31.94
C ALA A 335 8.62 -51.64 -31.08
N LYS A 336 8.13 -52.57 -30.23
CA LYS A 336 7.07 -52.27 -29.26
C LYS A 336 7.56 -51.32 -28.17
N ALA A 337 8.80 -51.48 -27.70
CA ALA A 337 9.41 -50.57 -26.75
C ALA A 337 9.59 -49.17 -27.33
N LYS A 338 9.97 -49.03 -28.61
CA LYS A 338 10.10 -47.75 -29.31
C LYS A 338 8.75 -47.02 -29.43
N ILE A 339 7.68 -47.72 -29.82
CA ILE A 339 6.33 -47.13 -29.94
C ILE A 339 5.77 -46.74 -28.56
N ILE A 340 5.98 -47.57 -27.53
CA ILE A 340 5.59 -47.22 -26.15
C ILE A 340 6.42 -46.03 -25.66
N LEU A 341 7.72 -45.99 -25.96
CA LEU A 341 8.59 -44.88 -25.58
C LEU A 341 8.22 -43.58 -26.31
N GLU A 342 7.91 -43.62 -27.60
CA GLU A 342 7.42 -42.47 -28.37
C GLU A 342 6.08 -41.97 -27.83
N HIS A 343 5.11 -42.86 -27.55
CA HIS A 343 3.82 -42.49 -26.97
C HIS A 343 3.94 -41.96 -25.52
N THR A 344 4.91 -42.48 -24.76
CA THR A 344 5.20 -42.01 -23.38
C THR A 344 5.95 -40.67 -23.40
N VAL A 345 6.87 -40.47 -24.34
CA VAL A 345 7.59 -39.21 -24.56
C VAL A 345 6.64 -38.12 -25.08
N GLN A 346 5.69 -38.45 -25.97
CA GLN A 346 4.66 -37.53 -26.46
C GLN A 346 3.69 -37.09 -25.34
N SER A 347 3.27 -38.03 -24.48
CA SER A 347 2.39 -37.73 -23.33
C SER A 347 3.12 -37.04 -22.17
N ILE A 348 4.43 -37.26 -22.01
CA ILE A 348 5.28 -36.50 -21.08
C ILE A 348 5.51 -35.08 -21.63
N SER A 349 5.79 -34.92 -22.93
CA SER A 349 5.96 -33.63 -23.63
C SER A 349 4.73 -32.72 -23.47
N GLN A 350 3.52 -33.27 -23.64
CA GLN A 350 2.29 -32.48 -23.49
C GLN A 350 1.95 -32.09 -22.03
N ASN A 351 2.43 -32.86 -21.04
CA ASN A 351 2.14 -32.61 -19.60
C ASN A 351 3.29 -31.92 -18.84
N LEU A 352 4.48 -31.84 -19.43
CA LEU A 352 5.66 -31.15 -18.90
C LEU A 352 5.40 -29.66 -18.58
N PRO A 353 4.66 -28.89 -19.39
CA PRO A 353 4.32 -27.50 -19.08
C PRO A 353 3.44 -27.39 -17.83
N ASP A 354 2.44 -28.27 -17.67
CA ASP A 354 1.48 -28.20 -16.56
C ASP A 354 2.12 -28.62 -15.21
N LEU A 355 3.00 -29.64 -15.25
CA LEU A 355 3.78 -30.07 -14.08
C LEU A 355 4.81 -29.02 -13.63
N SER A 356 5.50 -28.37 -14.57
CA SER A 356 6.49 -27.33 -14.28
C SER A 356 5.85 -26.05 -13.73
N LEU A 357 4.71 -25.62 -14.29
CA LEU A 357 3.90 -24.51 -13.78
C LEU A 357 3.37 -24.76 -12.36
N LYS A 358 2.85 -25.97 -12.10
CA LYS A 358 2.36 -26.37 -10.76
C LYS A 358 3.48 -26.39 -9.71
N ARG A 359 4.68 -26.82 -10.11
CA ARG A 359 5.89 -26.83 -9.25
C ARG A 359 6.38 -25.40 -8.98
N GLN A 360 6.38 -24.53 -9.98
CA GLN A 360 6.73 -23.11 -9.85
C GLN A 360 5.78 -22.37 -8.89
N GLY A 361 4.47 -22.65 -8.98
CA GLY A 361 3.46 -22.10 -8.07
C GLY A 361 3.70 -22.49 -6.61
N THR A 362 4.04 -23.76 -6.35
CA THR A 362 4.33 -24.26 -5.00
C THR A 362 5.57 -23.59 -4.40
N ILE A 363 6.65 -23.45 -5.17
CA ILE A 363 7.89 -22.80 -4.72
C ILE A 363 7.65 -21.31 -4.43
N LYS A 364 6.89 -20.59 -5.27
CA LYS A 364 6.52 -19.18 -5.01
C LYS A 364 5.70 -19.03 -3.73
N ARG A 365 4.74 -19.93 -3.49
CA ARG A 365 3.93 -19.93 -2.26
C ARG A 365 4.79 -20.12 -1.02
N GLN A 366 5.74 -21.06 -1.05
CA GLN A 366 6.70 -21.26 0.04
C GLN A 366 7.58 -20.02 0.29
N GLN A 367 8.05 -19.35 -0.76
CA GLN A 367 8.83 -18.11 -0.63
C GLN A 367 8.00 -16.99 0.02
N ASN A 368 6.75 -16.81 -0.38
CA ASN A 368 5.87 -15.79 0.21
C ASN A 368 5.64 -16.05 1.71
N ILE A 369 5.42 -17.31 2.10
CA ILE A 369 5.25 -17.73 3.50
C ILE A 369 6.54 -17.47 4.31
N ILE A 370 7.71 -17.88 3.81
CA ILE A 370 8.97 -17.66 4.51
C ILE A 370 9.26 -16.17 4.68
N GLN A 371 8.96 -15.35 3.67
CA GLN A 371 9.12 -13.89 3.78
C GLN A 371 8.18 -13.27 4.81
N LEU A 372 6.96 -13.79 4.97
CA LEU A 372 6.05 -13.37 6.03
C LEU A 372 6.65 -13.67 7.41
N PHE A 373 7.10 -14.90 7.64
CA PHE A 373 7.76 -15.27 8.90
C PHE A 373 9.03 -14.44 9.18
N LEU A 374 9.83 -14.16 8.16
CA LEU A 374 11.02 -13.31 8.28
C LEU A 374 10.69 -11.88 8.75
N GLY A 375 9.55 -11.33 8.30
CA GLY A 375 9.04 -10.03 8.72
C GLY A 375 8.43 -10.07 10.12
N LEU A 376 7.60 -11.08 10.41
CA LEU A 376 6.97 -11.25 11.72
C LEU A 376 8.02 -11.40 12.84
N PHE A 377 9.02 -12.27 12.63
CA PHE A 377 10.10 -12.42 13.60
C PHE A 377 10.98 -11.17 13.72
N PHE A 378 11.07 -10.32 12.69
CA PHE A 378 11.79 -9.05 12.79
C PHE A 378 11.08 -8.08 13.75
N TRP A 379 9.78 -7.88 13.55
CA TRP A 379 8.99 -6.97 14.37
C TRP A 379 8.83 -7.48 15.80
N MET A 380 8.69 -8.80 15.99
CA MET A 380 8.66 -9.41 17.32
C MET A 380 10.00 -9.22 18.06
N GLN A 381 11.13 -9.37 17.37
CA GLN A 381 12.45 -9.11 17.94
C GLN A 381 12.60 -7.63 18.35
N LEU A 382 12.12 -6.70 17.51
CA LEU A 382 12.16 -5.27 17.78
C LEU A 382 11.26 -4.89 18.97
N LEU A 383 10.08 -5.50 19.08
CA LEU A 383 9.18 -5.37 20.23
C LEU A 383 9.87 -5.80 21.54
N LEU A 384 10.55 -6.95 21.56
CA LEU A 384 11.26 -7.41 22.76
C LEU A 384 12.36 -6.44 23.21
N ILE A 385 13.11 -5.87 22.25
CA ILE A 385 14.16 -4.89 22.53
C ILE A 385 13.57 -3.60 23.09
N LEU A 386 12.50 -3.08 22.47
CA LEU A 386 11.82 -1.86 22.93
C LEU A 386 11.16 -2.05 24.31
N LEU A 387 10.62 -3.23 24.59
CA LEU A 387 10.06 -3.57 25.90
C LEU A 387 11.17 -3.66 26.97
N ALA A 388 12.31 -4.26 26.64
CA ALA A 388 13.47 -4.24 27.54
C ALA A 388 13.94 -2.82 27.86
N LEU A 389 13.98 -1.95 26.84
CA LEU A 389 14.32 -0.53 27.04
C LEU A 389 13.31 0.17 27.96
N THR A 390 12.01 -0.09 27.81
CA THR A 390 10.99 0.47 28.71
C THR A 390 11.14 0.00 30.15
N LEU A 391 11.50 -1.27 30.35
CA LEU A 391 11.78 -1.80 31.69
C LEU A 391 13.01 -1.15 32.32
N ILE A 392 14.04 -0.86 31.52
CA ILE A 392 15.24 -0.15 32.00
C ILE A 392 14.90 1.29 32.42
N VAL A 393 14.09 2.00 31.63
CA VAL A 393 13.62 3.37 31.94
C VAL A 393 12.82 3.41 33.25
N LEU A 394 12.10 2.34 33.60
CA LEU A 394 11.33 2.22 34.84
C LEU A 394 12.20 2.11 36.11
N ILE A 395 13.40 1.54 35.99
CA ILE A 395 14.31 1.30 37.12
C ILE A 395 14.83 2.63 37.70
N PHE A 396 15.22 3.56 36.83
CA PHE A 396 15.80 4.83 37.27
C PHE A 396 14.71 5.85 37.62
N PRO A 397 14.68 6.39 38.85
CA PRO A 397 13.63 7.32 39.30
C PRO A 397 13.48 8.55 38.40
N GLU A 398 14.61 9.12 37.96
CA GLU A 398 14.65 10.33 37.11
C GLU A 398 14.02 10.11 35.72
N THR A 399 14.17 8.91 35.15
CA THR A 399 13.63 8.59 33.82
C THR A 399 12.24 7.97 33.86
N ARG A 400 11.80 7.52 35.05
CA ARG A 400 10.54 6.77 35.25
C ARG A 400 9.32 7.50 34.70
N ARG A 401 9.29 8.84 34.77
CA ARG A 401 8.21 9.67 34.22
C ARG A 401 7.95 9.44 32.73
N TYR A 402 8.98 9.08 31.97
CA TYR A 402 8.86 8.82 30.53
C TYR A 402 8.40 7.38 30.21
N THR A 403 8.24 6.51 31.21
CA THR A 403 7.91 5.09 30.98
C THR A 403 6.60 4.92 30.22
N TYR A 404 5.54 5.65 30.57
CA TYR A 404 4.25 5.57 29.89
C TYR A 404 4.35 5.91 28.41
N PHE A 405 5.12 6.97 28.11
CA PHE A 405 5.40 7.39 26.75
C PHE A 405 6.15 6.30 25.97
N PHE A 406 7.26 5.80 26.51
CA PHE A 406 8.03 4.74 25.83
C PHE A 406 7.24 3.43 25.71
N LEU A 407 6.42 3.07 26.70
CA LEU A 407 5.61 1.85 26.68
C LEU A 407 4.62 1.84 25.51
N GLY A 408 3.94 2.97 25.27
CA GLY A 408 3.07 3.13 24.11
C GLY A 408 3.81 2.95 22.79
N GLN A 409 4.98 3.59 22.65
CA GLN A 409 5.82 3.51 21.44
C GLN A 409 6.38 2.09 21.21
N SER A 410 6.75 1.39 22.28
CA SER A 410 7.32 0.03 22.23
C SER A 410 6.35 -1.03 21.72
N ILE A 411 5.05 -0.83 21.90
CA ILE A 411 4.01 -1.77 21.46
C ILE A 411 3.42 -1.35 20.12
N ILE A 412 3.07 -0.07 19.97
CA ILE A 412 2.27 0.41 18.83
C ILE A 412 3.10 0.50 17.56
N ILE A 413 4.36 0.96 17.61
CA ILE A 413 5.20 1.04 16.41
C ILE A 413 5.42 -0.35 15.79
N PRO A 414 5.87 -1.39 16.52
CA PRO A 414 5.99 -2.73 15.95
C PRO A 414 4.66 -3.28 15.43
N LEU A 415 3.54 -2.98 16.09
CA LEU A 415 2.21 -3.43 15.68
C LEU A 415 1.76 -2.80 14.34
N ILE A 416 1.98 -1.49 14.16
CA ILE A 416 1.72 -0.78 12.89
C ILE A 416 2.50 -1.44 11.76
N TRP A 417 3.80 -1.67 11.95
CA TRP A 417 4.63 -2.26 10.91
C TRP A 417 4.38 -3.75 10.68
N MET A 418 4.02 -4.50 11.73
CA MET A 418 3.61 -5.89 11.63
C MET A 418 2.31 -6.02 10.83
N SER A 419 1.30 -5.18 11.14
CA SER A 419 0.03 -5.18 10.41
C SER A 419 0.22 -4.78 8.94
N ALA A 420 1.02 -3.74 8.67
CA ALA A 420 1.38 -3.35 7.30
C ALA A 420 2.12 -4.46 6.54
N SER A 421 3.03 -5.18 7.20
CA SER A 421 3.76 -6.31 6.59
C SER A 421 2.82 -7.47 6.23
N ILE A 422 1.86 -7.79 7.10
CA ILE A 422 0.85 -8.83 6.86
C ILE A 422 -0.06 -8.40 5.69
N ALA A 423 -0.57 -7.17 5.72
CA ALA A 423 -1.44 -6.62 4.67
C ALA A 423 -0.75 -6.56 3.30
N TYR A 424 0.53 -6.17 3.26
CA TYR A 424 1.37 -6.21 2.06
C TYR A 424 1.48 -7.64 1.50
N LYS A 425 1.74 -8.63 2.35
CA LYS A 425 1.85 -10.03 1.90
C LYS A 425 0.53 -10.59 1.42
N PHE A 426 -0.57 -10.25 2.09
CA PHE A 426 -1.90 -10.61 1.64
C PHE A 426 -2.21 -9.99 0.27
N SER A 427 -1.88 -8.72 0.06
CA SER A 427 -2.04 -8.03 -1.22
C SER A 427 -1.24 -8.70 -2.34
N ASN A 428 0.01 -9.11 -2.07
CA ASN A 428 0.82 -9.84 -3.05
C ASN A 428 0.23 -11.21 -3.41
N LEU A 429 -0.38 -11.90 -2.44
CA LEU A 429 -1.08 -13.16 -2.68
C LEU A 429 -2.30 -12.94 -3.57
N LEU A 430 -3.09 -11.89 -3.31
CA LEU A 430 -4.22 -11.51 -4.15
C LEU A 430 -3.77 -11.14 -5.57
N ILE A 431 -2.72 -10.34 -5.72
CA ILE A 431 -2.16 -9.97 -7.05
C ILE A 431 -1.79 -11.23 -7.83
N ASP A 432 -1.05 -12.17 -7.23
CA ASP A 432 -0.68 -13.41 -7.90
C ASP A 432 -1.91 -14.28 -8.22
N PHE A 433 -2.91 -14.34 -7.34
CA PHE A 433 -4.15 -15.07 -7.57
C PHE A 433 -4.93 -14.52 -8.76
N TYR A 434 -5.17 -13.20 -8.79
CA TYR A 434 -5.93 -12.55 -9.87
C TYR A 434 -5.17 -12.56 -11.20
N LEU A 435 -3.87 -12.25 -11.21
CA LEU A 435 -3.08 -12.26 -12.45
C LEU A 435 -2.98 -13.66 -13.06
N ASN A 436 -2.78 -14.70 -12.26
CA ASN A 436 -2.74 -16.08 -12.76
C ASN A 436 -4.11 -16.51 -13.31
N ARG A 437 -5.21 -16.12 -12.65
CA ARG A 437 -6.57 -16.41 -13.13
C ARG A 437 -6.84 -15.69 -14.45
N TRP A 438 -6.45 -14.42 -14.55
CA TRP A 438 -6.57 -13.64 -15.79
C TRP A 438 -5.76 -14.27 -16.93
N ALA A 439 -4.51 -14.65 -16.67
CA ALA A 439 -3.66 -15.29 -17.68
C ALA A 439 -4.23 -16.62 -18.18
N LYS A 440 -4.76 -17.44 -17.26
CA LYS A 440 -5.42 -18.71 -17.61
C LYS A 440 -6.64 -18.49 -18.50
N ASN A 441 -7.49 -17.52 -18.15
CA ASN A 441 -8.66 -17.18 -18.95
C ASN A 441 -8.29 -16.63 -20.33
N ALA A 442 -7.28 -15.76 -20.42
CA ALA A 442 -6.79 -15.21 -21.69
C ALA A 442 -6.21 -16.30 -22.60
N GLN A 443 -5.52 -17.28 -22.03
CA GLN A 443 -4.96 -18.41 -22.78
C GLN A 443 -6.04 -19.39 -23.28
N LEU A 444 -7.17 -19.53 -22.56
CA LEU A 444 -8.32 -20.29 -23.05
C LEU A 444 -8.96 -19.66 -24.30
N ILE A 445 -8.91 -18.33 -24.42
CA ILE A 445 -9.45 -17.61 -25.57
C ILE A 445 -8.51 -17.70 -26.78
N ASN A 446 -7.18 -17.70 -26.56
CA ASN A 446 -6.17 -17.77 -27.62
C ASN A 446 -5.08 -18.82 -27.29
N PRO A 447 -5.34 -20.13 -27.54
CA PRO A 447 -4.47 -21.23 -27.11
C PRO A 447 -3.08 -21.22 -27.75
N ASN A 448 -2.93 -20.64 -28.95
CA ASN A 448 -1.65 -20.61 -29.69
C ASN A 448 -0.72 -19.46 -29.28
N SER A 449 -1.08 -18.63 -28.28
CA SER A 449 -0.31 -17.44 -27.93
C SER A 449 0.24 -17.48 -26.48
N ASN A 450 1.55 -17.64 -26.34
CA ASN A 450 2.26 -17.57 -25.04
C ASN A 450 2.47 -16.14 -24.52
N ARG A 451 1.93 -15.14 -25.20
CA ARG A 451 2.17 -13.72 -24.92
C ARG A 451 1.63 -13.27 -23.55
N TYR A 452 0.56 -13.90 -23.08
CA TYR A 452 -0.11 -13.54 -21.83
C TYR A 452 0.66 -14.03 -20.59
N THR A 453 1.19 -15.24 -20.62
CA THR A 453 1.95 -15.83 -19.51
C THR A 453 3.29 -15.10 -19.29
N LEU A 454 3.94 -14.68 -20.37
CA LEU A 454 5.19 -13.90 -20.32
C LEU A 454 4.99 -12.52 -19.66
N ARG A 455 3.87 -11.84 -19.97
CA ARG A 455 3.55 -10.50 -19.44
C ARG A 455 3.14 -10.50 -17.97
N VAL A 456 2.60 -11.60 -17.45
CA VAL A 456 2.24 -11.74 -16.01
C VAL A 456 3.44 -11.45 -15.12
N SER A 457 4.64 -11.88 -15.51
CA SER A 457 5.86 -11.65 -14.72
C SER A 457 6.17 -10.15 -14.58
N THR A 458 5.96 -9.39 -15.65
CA THR A 458 6.21 -7.94 -15.69
C THR A 458 5.15 -7.19 -14.88
N TYR A 459 3.87 -7.52 -15.07
CA TYR A 459 2.78 -6.90 -14.30
C TYR A 459 2.82 -7.25 -12.81
N SER A 460 3.12 -8.51 -12.46
CA SER A 460 3.26 -8.95 -11.07
C SER A 460 4.36 -8.18 -10.36
N ASN A 461 5.52 -8.00 -10.99
CA ASN A 461 6.62 -7.24 -10.41
C ASN A 461 6.26 -5.75 -10.22
N ALA A 462 5.70 -5.11 -11.25
CA ALA A 462 5.29 -3.70 -11.15
C ALA A 462 4.24 -3.46 -10.06
N LEU A 463 3.20 -4.29 -10.01
CA LEU A 463 2.13 -4.19 -9.00
C LEU A 463 2.66 -4.46 -7.59
N LYS A 464 3.52 -5.47 -7.41
CA LYS A 464 4.16 -5.77 -6.11
C LYS A 464 5.07 -4.65 -5.63
N SER A 465 5.81 -4.01 -6.54
CA SER A 465 6.62 -2.84 -6.21
C SER A 465 5.74 -1.65 -5.81
N GLY A 466 4.64 -1.42 -6.54
CA GLY A 466 3.66 -0.39 -6.20
C GLY A 466 2.99 -0.60 -4.84
N THR A 467 2.51 -1.82 -4.56
CA THR A 467 1.94 -2.15 -3.24
C THR A 467 2.98 -2.07 -2.14
N SER A 468 4.22 -2.49 -2.38
CA SER A 468 5.30 -2.33 -1.40
C SER A 468 5.52 -0.86 -1.03
N PHE A 469 5.57 0.02 -2.03
CA PHE A 469 5.71 1.46 -1.81
C PHE A 469 4.52 2.04 -1.02
N LEU A 470 3.30 1.64 -1.39
CA LEU A 470 2.07 2.04 -0.70
C LEU A 470 2.09 1.68 0.80
N PHE A 471 2.31 0.40 1.13
CA PHE A 471 2.28 -0.05 2.52
C PHE A 471 3.41 0.52 3.38
N ILE A 472 4.61 0.71 2.80
CA ILE A 472 5.71 1.40 3.49
C ILE A 472 5.32 2.86 3.79
N THR A 473 4.72 3.54 2.81
CA THR A 473 4.27 4.93 3.00
C THR A 473 3.20 5.02 4.09
N ILE A 474 2.18 4.15 4.06
CA ILE A 474 1.12 4.10 5.08
C ILE A 474 1.71 3.80 6.47
N ALA A 475 2.59 2.82 6.60
CA ALA A 475 3.23 2.48 7.88
C ALA A 475 4.09 3.64 8.41
N THR A 476 4.79 4.35 7.53
CA THR A 476 5.61 5.51 7.88
C THR A 476 4.74 6.67 8.35
N VAL A 477 3.69 7.02 7.60
CA VAL A 477 2.72 8.06 7.98
C VAL A 477 2.05 7.69 9.31
N GLY A 478 1.63 6.44 9.49
CA GLY A 478 1.04 5.97 10.75
C GLY A 478 2.00 6.05 11.94
N THR A 479 3.29 5.74 11.72
CA THR A 479 4.33 5.90 12.75
C THR A 479 4.54 7.36 13.11
N VAL A 480 4.66 8.26 12.12
CA VAL A 480 4.84 9.70 12.32
C VAL A 480 3.63 10.31 13.04
N ALA A 481 2.41 9.92 12.65
CA ALA A 481 1.17 10.35 13.29
C ALA A 481 1.11 9.92 14.76
N PHE A 482 1.49 8.67 15.05
CA PHE A 482 1.49 8.15 16.42
C PHE A 482 2.59 8.79 17.29
N LEU A 483 3.70 9.18 16.68
CA LEU A 483 4.72 10.00 17.33
C LEU A 483 4.26 11.46 17.51
N GLY A 484 2.99 11.84 17.28
CA GLY A 484 2.50 13.19 17.57
C GLY A 484 3.20 14.32 16.79
N ILE A 485 3.97 13.98 15.75
CA ILE A 485 4.60 14.94 14.86
C ILE A 485 3.49 15.57 14.02
N ASN A 486 3.43 16.90 13.98
CA ASN A 486 2.38 17.63 13.28
C ASN A 486 2.33 17.20 11.80
N LEU A 487 1.24 16.53 11.41
CA LEU A 487 1.04 16.00 10.06
C LEU A 487 1.07 17.08 8.99
N THR A 488 0.87 18.34 9.37
CA THR A 488 0.96 19.51 8.47
C THR A 488 2.37 19.65 7.88
N VAL A 489 3.41 19.33 8.65
CA VAL A 489 4.80 19.31 8.16
C VAL A 489 4.97 18.18 7.14
N LEU A 490 4.37 17.01 7.39
CA LEU A 490 4.40 15.88 6.44
C LEU A 490 3.57 16.15 5.18
N ALA A 491 2.48 16.90 5.29
CA ALA A 491 1.67 17.35 4.16
C ALA A 491 2.46 18.29 3.25
N SER A 492 3.28 19.17 3.82
CA SER A 492 4.20 20.03 3.05
C SER A 492 5.29 19.23 2.31
N ALA A 493 5.74 18.11 2.89
CA ALA A 493 6.63 17.15 2.25
C ALA A 493 5.92 16.24 1.22
N GLY A 494 4.59 16.25 1.18
CA GLY A 494 3.73 15.39 0.35
C GLY A 494 3.65 15.78 -1.13
N GLY A 495 4.42 16.77 -1.60
CA GLY A 495 4.38 17.25 -2.99
C GLY A 495 4.56 16.13 -4.04
N VAL A 496 5.33 15.09 -3.71
CA VAL A 496 5.51 13.91 -4.59
C VAL A 496 4.18 13.18 -4.81
N ALA A 497 3.33 13.04 -3.78
CA ALA A 497 2.04 12.37 -3.90
C ALA A 497 1.08 13.16 -4.81
N PHE A 498 1.10 14.48 -4.71
CA PHE A 498 0.32 15.36 -5.58
C PHE A 498 0.74 15.20 -7.06
N VAL A 499 2.05 15.16 -7.33
CA VAL A 499 2.58 14.92 -8.69
C VAL A 499 2.13 13.56 -9.22
N PHE A 500 2.23 12.49 -8.42
CA PHE A 500 1.76 11.17 -8.83
C PHE A 500 0.24 11.12 -9.11
N ALA A 501 -0.56 11.81 -8.30
CA ALA A 501 -2.00 11.93 -8.52
C ALA A 501 -2.30 12.68 -9.83
N PHE A 502 -1.59 13.77 -10.09
CA PHE A 502 -1.72 14.55 -11.32
C PHE A 502 -1.33 13.74 -12.56
N LEU A 503 -0.22 13.00 -12.49
CA LEU A 503 0.24 12.12 -13.57
C LEU A 503 -0.73 10.95 -13.85
N SER A 504 -1.42 10.47 -12.82
CA SER A 504 -2.34 9.33 -12.94
C SER A 504 -3.76 9.73 -13.37
N ARG A 505 -4.05 11.02 -13.54
CA ARG A 505 -5.40 11.54 -13.85
C ARG A 505 -6.01 10.88 -15.09
N ASN A 506 -5.23 10.76 -16.18
CA ASN A 506 -5.72 10.21 -17.45
C ASN A 506 -6.17 8.74 -17.30
N VAL A 507 -5.43 7.94 -16.53
CA VAL A 507 -5.75 6.52 -16.32
C VAL A 507 -7.06 6.37 -15.56
N VAL A 508 -7.29 7.23 -14.56
CA VAL A 508 -8.54 7.24 -13.78
C VAL A 508 -9.72 7.66 -14.67
N GLU A 509 -9.53 8.68 -15.51
CA GLU A 509 -10.55 9.14 -16.47
C GLU A 509 -10.92 8.04 -17.49
N ASP A 510 -9.92 7.33 -18.02
CA ASP A 510 -10.15 6.19 -18.92
C ASP A 510 -10.95 5.08 -18.22
N MET A 511 -10.60 4.74 -16.98
CA MET A 511 -11.29 3.70 -16.21
C MET A 511 -12.75 4.06 -15.91
N LEU A 512 -13.01 5.29 -15.49
CA LEU A 512 -14.35 5.76 -15.17
C LEU A 512 -15.25 5.77 -16.42
N ASN A 513 -14.73 6.26 -17.56
CA ASN A 513 -15.48 6.24 -18.81
C ASN A 513 -15.72 4.81 -19.32
N GLY A 514 -14.75 3.91 -19.18
CA GLY A 514 -14.95 2.49 -19.50
C GLY A 514 -16.03 1.82 -18.67
N ILE A 515 -16.06 2.07 -17.36
CA ILE A 515 -17.13 1.59 -16.47
C ILE A 515 -18.48 2.17 -16.92
N LEU A 516 -18.54 3.45 -17.27
CA LEU A 516 -19.77 4.09 -17.72
C LEU A 516 -20.29 3.49 -19.02
N ILE A 517 -19.40 3.22 -20.00
CA ILE A 517 -19.76 2.55 -21.26
C ILE A 517 -20.41 1.19 -20.98
N LEU A 518 -19.81 0.39 -20.10
CA LEU A 518 -20.34 -0.93 -19.71
C LEU A 518 -21.65 -0.82 -18.92
N TRP A 519 -21.72 0.12 -17.98
CA TRP A 519 -22.87 0.25 -17.09
C TRP A 519 -24.11 0.82 -17.81
N THR A 520 -23.89 1.75 -18.73
CA THR A 520 -24.97 2.34 -19.56
C THR A 520 -25.21 1.59 -20.86
N ASP A 521 -24.48 0.50 -21.10
CA ASP A 521 -24.57 -0.33 -22.31
C ASP A 521 -24.50 0.51 -23.60
N ARG A 522 -23.58 1.47 -23.73
CA ARG A 522 -23.56 2.36 -24.92
C ARG A 522 -23.33 1.58 -26.22
N TYR A 523 -22.47 0.57 -26.15
CA TYR A 523 -22.16 -0.37 -27.22
C TYR A 523 -21.46 -1.59 -26.63
N ALA A 524 -21.52 -2.71 -27.34
CA ALA A 524 -20.92 -3.97 -26.94
C ALA A 524 -19.85 -4.47 -27.93
N ILE A 525 -19.11 -5.50 -27.51
CA ILE A 525 -18.27 -6.27 -28.44
C ILE A 525 -19.20 -6.93 -29.46
N GLY A 526 -18.97 -6.67 -30.74
CA GLY A 526 -19.88 -7.10 -31.81
C GLY A 526 -20.61 -5.96 -32.52
N ASP A 527 -20.67 -4.77 -31.94
CA ASP A 527 -21.34 -3.63 -32.57
C ASP A 527 -20.46 -2.94 -33.61
N VAL A 528 -21.10 -2.29 -34.58
CA VAL A 528 -20.43 -1.34 -35.47
C VAL A 528 -20.67 0.06 -34.95
N ILE A 529 -19.59 0.72 -34.57
CA ILE A 529 -19.65 2.06 -33.99
C ILE A 529 -18.83 3.06 -34.81
N GLN A 530 -19.18 4.32 -34.68
CA GLN A 530 -18.44 5.45 -35.22
C GLN A 530 -18.07 6.41 -34.07
N ILE A 531 -16.77 6.69 -33.95
CA ILE A 531 -16.18 7.60 -32.97
C ILE A 531 -15.43 8.68 -33.76
N GLY A 532 -16.05 9.86 -33.87
CA GLY A 532 -15.55 10.94 -34.73
C GLY A 532 -15.43 10.48 -36.19
N ASN A 533 -14.21 10.46 -36.73
CA ASN A 533 -13.93 10.05 -38.11
C ASN A 533 -13.57 8.56 -38.25
N ILE A 534 -13.61 7.79 -37.17
CA ILE A 534 -13.20 6.37 -37.17
C ILE A 534 -14.45 5.52 -37.01
N SER A 535 -14.77 4.69 -38.01
CA SER A 535 -15.85 3.72 -37.95
C SER A 535 -15.32 2.29 -38.08
N GLY A 536 -15.93 1.37 -37.36
CA GLY A 536 -15.50 -0.03 -37.37
C GLY A 536 -16.25 -0.92 -36.39
N PHE A 537 -15.95 -2.21 -36.50
CA PHE A 537 -16.48 -3.25 -35.64
C PHE A 537 -15.71 -3.31 -34.32
N VAL A 538 -16.40 -3.37 -33.19
CA VAL A 538 -15.78 -3.48 -31.86
C VAL A 538 -15.29 -4.92 -31.67
N GLU A 539 -13.97 -5.13 -31.73
CA GLU A 539 -13.36 -6.46 -31.54
C GLU A 539 -13.09 -6.77 -30.08
N ASN A 540 -12.67 -5.77 -29.32
CA ASN A 540 -12.28 -5.96 -27.93
C ASN A 540 -12.52 -4.67 -27.16
N MET A 541 -12.98 -4.81 -25.92
CA MET A 541 -13.18 -3.71 -25.00
C MET A 541 -12.75 -4.14 -23.61
N ASN A 542 -12.02 -3.25 -22.94
CA ASN A 542 -11.71 -3.38 -21.52
C ASN A 542 -12.02 -2.06 -20.81
N ILE A 543 -11.77 -1.99 -19.50
CA ILE A 543 -12.08 -0.81 -18.71
C ILE A 543 -11.29 0.45 -19.12
N TYR A 544 -10.16 0.31 -19.84
CA TYR A 544 -9.30 1.43 -20.21
C TYR A 544 -9.37 1.81 -21.69
N ILE A 545 -9.57 0.83 -22.57
CA ILE A 545 -9.51 0.99 -24.02
C ILE A 545 -10.65 0.24 -24.72
N THR A 546 -11.07 0.78 -25.86
CA THR A 546 -11.92 0.14 -26.85
C THR A 546 -11.12 -0.06 -28.13
N GLN A 547 -11.19 -1.25 -28.73
CA GLN A 547 -10.51 -1.58 -29.98
C GLN A 547 -11.53 -1.82 -31.09
N ILE A 548 -11.42 -1.04 -32.16
CA ILE A 548 -12.30 -1.11 -33.32
C ILE A 548 -11.51 -1.48 -34.57
N ARG A 549 -12.07 -2.37 -35.39
CA ARG A 549 -11.51 -2.73 -36.69
C ARG A 549 -12.33 -2.11 -37.81
N GLY A 550 -11.71 -1.23 -38.57
CA GLY A 550 -12.34 -0.60 -39.73
C GLY A 550 -12.43 -1.54 -40.93
N GLY A 551 -13.21 -1.14 -41.96
CA GLY A 551 -13.41 -1.95 -43.17
C GLY A 551 -12.12 -2.29 -43.94
N GLY A 552 -11.06 -1.50 -43.79
CA GLY A 552 -9.73 -1.79 -44.35
C GLY A 552 -8.87 -2.76 -43.52
N GLY A 553 -9.43 -3.41 -42.50
CA GLY A 553 -8.73 -4.39 -41.66
C GLY A 553 -7.80 -3.83 -40.58
N ARG A 554 -7.66 -2.50 -40.48
CA ARG A 554 -6.83 -1.82 -39.46
C ARG A 554 -7.50 -1.84 -38.08
N LEU A 555 -6.75 -2.28 -37.07
CA LEU A 555 -7.18 -2.24 -35.66
C LEU A 555 -6.79 -0.90 -35.03
N VAL A 556 -7.78 -0.13 -34.59
CA VAL A 556 -7.60 1.16 -33.92
C VAL A 556 -7.90 0.98 -32.44
N THR A 557 -6.96 1.40 -31.58
CA THR A 557 -7.12 1.34 -30.12
C THR A 557 -7.34 2.74 -29.57
N ILE A 558 -8.46 2.95 -28.89
CA ILE A 558 -8.89 4.25 -28.39
C ILE A 558 -9.02 4.15 -26.87
N PRO A 559 -8.35 5.03 -26.08
CA PRO A 559 -8.60 5.15 -24.65
C PRO A 559 -10.04 5.58 -24.39
N ASN A 560 -10.71 4.94 -23.45
CA ASN A 560 -12.12 5.18 -23.17
C ASN A 560 -12.37 6.63 -22.73
N GLY A 561 -11.41 7.31 -22.09
CA GLY A 561 -11.51 8.72 -21.71
C GLY A 561 -11.42 9.68 -22.89
N LYS A 562 -11.03 9.21 -24.08
CA LYS A 562 -11.10 9.98 -25.33
C LYS A 562 -12.41 9.80 -26.09
N ILE A 563 -13.30 8.92 -25.64
CA ILE A 563 -14.58 8.64 -26.29
C ILE A 563 -15.63 9.58 -25.70
N SER A 564 -15.73 10.80 -26.24
CA SER A 564 -16.73 11.77 -25.82
C SER A 564 -18.11 11.48 -26.42
N ILE A 565 -18.16 11.24 -27.74
CA ILE A 565 -19.37 10.94 -28.51
C ILE A 565 -19.15 9.64 -29.28
N VAL A 566 -20.14 8.76 -29.25
CA VAL A 566 -20.16 7.50 -29.99
C VAL A 566 -21.51 7.33 -30.67
N GLU A 567 -21.47 6.98 -31.95
CA GLU A 567 -22.64 6.60 -32.73
C GLU A 567 -22.64 5.09 -32.88
N ASN A 568 -23.68 4.41 -32.36
CA ASN A 568 -23.84 2.98 -32.55
C ASN A 568 -24.73 2.73 -33.77
N LEU A 569 -24.17 2.15 -34.82
CA LEU A 569 -24.85 1.94 -36.11
C LEU A 569 -25.66 0.63 -36.15
N THR A 570 -25.61 -0.17 -35.07
CA THR A 570 -26.21 -1.51 -35.01
C THR A 570 -27.05 -1.75 -33.76
N LYS A 571 -27.21 -0.76 -32.87
CA LYS A 571 -27.99 -0.95 -31.64
C LYS A 571 -29.49 -1.04 -31.93
N ASP A 572 -30.10 -2.14 -31.50
CA ASP A 572 -31.52 -2.50 -31.64
C ASP A 572 -32.02 -2.68 -33.08
N TRP A 573 -31.87 -1.67 -33.92
CA TRP A 573 -32.22 -1.68 -35.33
C TRP A 573 -31.23 -0.83 -36.13
N SER A 574 -31.21 -1.03 -37.43
CA SER A 574 -30.31 -0.31 -38.33
C SER A 574 -31.11 0.27 -39.49
N ARG A 575 -30.80 1.47 -39.96
CA ARG A 575 -31.54 2.11 -41.05
C ARG A 575 -30.66 2.25 -42.26
N PHE A 576 -31.15 1.73 -43.37
CA PHE A 576 -30.58 2.02 -44.66
C PHE A 576 -31.23 3.30 -45.23
N GLU A 577 -30.39 4.27 -45.57
CA GLU A 577 -30.78 5.48 -46.28
C GLU A 577 -30.41 5.35 -47.75
N PHE A 578 -31.43 5.37 -48.61
CA PHE A 578 -31.26 5.36 -50.06
C PHE A 578 -31.48 6.75 -50.62
N LYS A 579 -30.57 7.15 -51.52
CA LYS A 579 -30.58 8.43 -52.24
C LYS A 579 -30.32 8.14 -53.70
N ILE A 580 -31.20 8.63 -54.57
CA ILE A 580 -31.05 8.52 -56.02
C ILE A 580 -31.49 9.82 -56.69
N GLU A 581 -30.73 10.26 -57.68
CA GLU A 581 -31.06 11.45 -58.46
C GLU A 581 -31.66 11.02 -59.80
N ILE A 582 -32.83 11.57 -60.14
CA ILE A 582 -33.47 11.39 -61.44
C ILE A 582 -33.31 12.65 -62.29
N ALA A 583 -33.37 12.52 -63.61
CA ALA A 583 -33.23 13.65 -64.52
C ALA A 583 -34.37 14.68 -64.35
N TYR A 584 -34.13 15.93 -64.72
CA TYR A 584 -35.11 17.03 -64.59
C TYR A 584 -36.38 16.83 -65.41
N ASP A 585 -36.26 16.16 -66.55
CA ASP A 585 -37.33 15.82 -67.49
C ASP A 585 -38.00 14.47 -67.16
N ALA A 586 -37.49 13.73 -66.16
CA ALA A 586 -38.07 12.47 -65.74
C ALA A 586 -39.38 12.68 -64.96
N ASP A 587 -40.36 11.80 -65.19
CA ASP A 587 -41.62 11.83 -64.44
C ASP A 587 -41.40 11.37 -62.99
N VAL A 588 -41.39 12.36 -62.09
CA VAL A 588 -41.21 12.16 -60.65
C VAL A 588 -42.28 11.24 -60.06
N ARG A 589 -43.55 11.34 -60.48
CA ARG A 589 -44.63 10.50 -59.92
C ARG A 589 -44.44 9.06 -60.36
N LYS A 590 -44.04 8.84 -61.62
CA LYS A 590 -43.70 7.51 -62.14
C LYS A 590 -42.50 6.91 -61.38
N ALA A 591 -41.46 7.70 -61.13
CA ALA A 591 -40.30 7.26 -60.36
C ALA A 591 -40.64 6.88 -58.91
N LEU A 592 -41.46 7.67 -58.23
CA LEU A 592 -41.94 7.36 -56.87
C LEU A 592 -42.77 6.08 -56.84
N ASN A 593 -43.65 5.87 -57.83
CA ASN A 593 -44.43 4.63 -57.93
C ASN A 593 -43.55 3.40 -58.11
N ILE A 594 -42.51 3.47 -58.95
CA ILE A 594 -41.58 2.36 -59.17
C ILE A 594 -40.74 2.09 -57.92
N ILE A 595 -40.25 3.14 -57.27
CA ILE A 595 -39.55 3.01 -55.98
C ILE A 595 -40.46 2.32 -54.95
N ASN A 596 -41.75 2.66 -54.92
CA ASN A 596 -42.71 1.99 -54.03
C ASN A 596 -42.91 0.52 -54.40
N GLN A 597 -43.03 0.21 -55.68
CA GLN A 597 -43.15 -1.16 -56.14
C GLN A 597 -41.92 -2.00 -55.76
N VAL A 598 -40.69 -1.50 -56.00
CA VAL A 598 -39.45 -2.20 -55.63
C VAL A 598 -39.35 -2.38 -54.11
N SER A 599 -39.80 -1.38 -53.34
CA SER A 599 -39.90 -1.46 -51.87
C SER A 599 -40.86 -2.55 -51.41
N GLU A 600 -42.00 -2.73 -52.07
CA GLU A 600 -42.95 -3.81 -51.77
C GLU A 600 -42.42 -5.18 -52.20
N GLU A 601 -41.75 -5.25 -53.35
CA GLU A 601 -41.14 -6.48 -53.86
C GLU A 601 -40.06 -7.02 -52.92
N ILE A 602 -39.14 -6.17 -52.45
CA ILE A 602 -38.08 -6.60 -51.51
C ILE A 602 -38.65 -6.96 -50.13
N GLN A 603 -39.74 -6.32 -49.70
CA GLN A 603 -40.42 -6.65 -48.44
C GLN A 603 -41.17 -7.98 -48.49
N ASN A 604 -41.67 -8.37 -49.67
CA ASN A 604 -42.39 -9.64 -49.85
C ASN A 604 -41.46 -10.79 -50.26
N ASP A 605 -40.22 -10.52 -50.64
CA ASP A 605 -39.22 -11.53 -50.97
C ASP A 605 -38.88 -12.39 -49.74
N PRO A 606 -39.05 -13.73 -49.80
CA PRO A 606 -38.74 -14.63 -48.71
C PRO A 606 -37.30 -14.50 -48.15
N THR A 607 -36.36 -14.03 -48.97
CA THR A 607 -34.94 -13.88 -48.62
C THR A 607 -34.64 -12.61 -47.80
N TRP A 608 -35.49 -11.58 -47.94
CA TRP A 608 -35.24 -10.23 -47.42
C TRP A 608 -36.31 -9.75 -46.44
N LYS A 609 -37.53 -10.28 -46.51
CA LYS A 609 -38.65 -9.96 -45.63
C LYS A 609 -38.27 -9.93 -44.16
N ASP A 610 -37.60 -10.97 -43.68
CA ASP A 610 -37.25 -11.09 -42.26
C ASP A 610 -36.21 -10.06 -41.80
N LYS A 611 -35.45 -9.46 -42.73
CA LYS A 611 -34.42 -8.46 -42.44
C LYS A 611 -34.98 -7.03 -42.38
N ILE A 612 -36.19 -6.80 -42.89
CA ILE A 612 -36.87 -5.50 -42.93
C ILE A 612 -37.93 -5.48 -41.83
N ILE A 613 -37.85 -4.52 -40.91
CA ILE A 613 -38.73 -4.45 -39.72
C ILE A 613 -40.03 -3.72 -40.06
N GLU A 614 -39.92 -2.61 -40.80
CA GLU A 614 -41.03 -1.74 -41.16
C GLU A 614 -41.05 -1.50 -42.67
N PRO A 615 -42.23 -1.24 -43.25
CA PRO A 615 -42.33 -0.85 -44.64
C PRO A 615 -41.45 0.36 -44.96
N ALA A 616 -40.85 0.35 -46.16
CA ALA A 616 -40.01 1.45 -46.63
C ALA A 616 -40.80 2.78 -46.60
N SER A 617 -40.22 3.79 -45.97
CA SER A 617 -40.77 5.14 -45.94
C SER A 617 -40.19 5.95 -47.09
N ILE A 618 -41.03 6.25 -48.06
CA ILE A 618 -40.67 7.08 -49.22
C ILE A 618 -40.89 8.52 -48.81
N LEU A 619 -39.80 9.26 -48.60
CA LEU A 619 -39.87 10.67 -48.20
C LEU A 619 -40.26 11.58 -49.37
N GLY A 620 -40.04 11.10 -50.59
CA GLY A 620 -40.31 11.85 -51.82
C GLY A 620 -39.08 12.62 -52.28
N VAL A 621 -39.33 13.79 -52.87
CA VAL A 621 -38.27 14.69 -53.35
C VAL A 621 -37.66 15.44 -52.16
N ASP A 622 -36.38 15.19 -51.90
CA ASP A 622 -35.62 15.81 -50.80
C ASP A 622 -34.95 17.12 -51.27
N SER A 623 -34.36 17.12 -52.47
CA SER A 623 -33.76 18.33 -53.06
C SER A 623 -33.79 18.31 -54.59
N ILE A 624 -33.64 19.49 -55.18
CA ILE A 624 -33.52 19.68 -56.63
C ILE A 624 -32.18 20.39 -56.88
N SER A 625 -31.28 19.75 -57.61
CA SER A 625 -29.91 20.21 -57.85
C SER A 625 -29.58 20.19 -59.35
N HIS A 626 -28.52 20.87 -59.77
CA HIS A 626 -28.00 20.82 -61.15
C HIS A 626 -27.75 19.41 -61.73
N GLN A 627 -27.65 18.39 -60.86
CA GLN A 627 -27.50 16.99 -61.25
C GLN A 627 -28.85 16.30 -61.48
N GLY A 628 -29.92 16.78 -60.85
CA GLY A 628 -31.26 16.21 -60.98
C GLY A 628 -32.15 16.43 -59.76
N ILE A 629 -33.22 15.66 -59.68
CA ILE A 629 -34.18 15.65 -58.56
C ILE A 629 -33.79 14.50 -57.64
N LEU A 630 -33.39 14.80 -56.40
CA LEU A 630 -32.99 13.82 -55.40
C LEU A 630 -34.23 13.22 -54.73
N ILE A 631 -34.39 11.91 -54.85
CA ILE A 631 -35.40 11.12 -54.15
C ILE A 631 -34.74 10.37 -52.99
N GLN A 632 -35.39 10.42 -51.82
CA GLN A 632 -34.88 9.77 -50.61
C GLN A 632 -35.88 8.74 -50.07
N VAL A 633 -35.35 7.59 -49.65
CA VAL A 633 -36.11 6.49 -49.05
C VAL A 633 -35.40 5.99 -47.79
N TRP A 634 -36.17 5.73 -46.75
CA TRP A 634 -35.71 5.12 -45.51
C TRP A 634 -36.25 3.71 -45.36
N ILE A 635 -35.36 2.75 -45.10
CA ILE A 635 -35.75 1.36 -44.83
C ILE A 635 -35.19 0.96 -43.46
N LYS A 636 -36.09 0.64 -42.52
CA LYS A 636 -35.72 0.17 -41.19
C LYS A 636 -35.50 -1.34 -41.22
N ASN A 637 -34.29 -1.75 -40.87
CA ASN A 637 -33.82 -3.12 -40.96
C ASN A 637 -33.41 -3.65 -39.58
N GLN A 638 -33.29 -4.98 -39.48
CA GLN A 638 -32.60 -5.61 -38.37
C GLN A 638 -31.16 -5.09 -38.25
N ALA A 639 -30.61 -5.13 -37.03
CA ALA A 639 -29.23 -4.76 -36.76
C ALA A 639 -28.26 -5.45 -37.75
N MET A 640 -27.23 -4.73 -38.21
CA MET A 640 -26.21 -5.20 -39.16
C MET A 640 -26.70 -5.45 -40.61
N GLN A 641 -28.02 -5.45 -40.88
CA GLN A 641 -28.56 -5.79 -42.21
C GLN A 641 -28.62 -4.60 -43.18
N GLN A 642 -28.49 -3.36 -42.70
CA GLN A 642 -28.57 -2.13 -43.53
C GLN A 642 -27.68 -2.14 -44.78
N TRP A 643 -26.47 -2.70 -44.71
CA TRP A 643 -25.58 -2.78 -45.87
C TRP A 643 -25.98 -3.88 -46.85
N ALA A 644 -26.48 -5.02 -46.35
CA ALA A 644 -26.93 -6.12 -47.21
C ALA A 644 -28.21 -5.73 -47.96
N VAL A 645 -29.24 -5.30 -47.22
CA VAL A 645 -30.51 -4.81 -47.79
C VAL A 645 -30.26 -3.62 -48.71
N GLY A 646 -29.39 -2.69 -48.30
CA GLY A 646 -29.12 -1.51 -49.11
C GLY A 646 -28.35 -1.76 -50.40
N ARG A 647 -27.54 -2.83 -50.50
CA ARG A 647 -26.90 -3.21 -51.77
C ARG A 647 -27.91 -3.83 -52.72
N GLU A 648 -28.74 -4.73 -52.21
CA GLU A 648 -29.80 -5.37 -52.98
C GLU A 648 -30.84 -4.36 -53.48
N TYR A 649 -31.31 -3.48 -52.60
CA TYR A 649 -32.29 -2.46 -52.95
C TYR A 649 -31.78 -1.52 -54.04
N ARG A 650 -30.51 -1.08 -53.96
CA ARG A 650 -29.87 -0.27 -55.01
C ARG A 650 -29.87 -0.98 -56.36
N LEU A 651 -29.58 -2.29 -56.38
CA LEU A 651 -29.58 -3.09 -57.61
C LEU A 651 -30.98 -3.14 -58.23
N ARG A 652 -31.99 -3.50 -57.44
CA ARG A 652 -33.38 -3.61 -57.93
C ARG A 652 -33.94 -2.27 -58.42
N VAL A 653 -33.68 -1.17 -57.72
CA VAL A 653 -34.12 0.16 -58.16
C VAL A 653 -33.48 0.55 -59.49
N LYS A 654 -32.18 0.26 -59.67
CA LYS A 654 -31.47 0.52 -60.93
C LYS A 654 -32.12 -0.26 -62.08
N GLU A 655 -32.37 -1.55 -61.90
CA GLU A 655 -32.99 -2.41 -62.92
C GLU A 655 -34.42 -1.97 -63.26
N ALA A 656 -35.22 -1.59 -62.25
CA ALA A 656 -36.57 -1.11 -62.44
C ALA A 656 -36.63 0.25 -63.16
N PHE A 657 -35.69 1.15 -62.88
CA PHE A 657 -35.59 2.44 -63.56
C PHE A 657 -35.21 2.29 -65.03
N GLU A 658 -34.28 1.39 -65.34
CA GLU A 658 -33.92 1.06 -66.73
C GLU A 658 -35.10 0.45 -67.50
N ALA A 659 -35.83 -0.48 -66.89
CA ALA A 659 -37.02 -1.10 -67.52
C ALA A 659 -38.15 -0.08 -67.78
N ALA A 660 -38.29 0.93 -66.93
CA ALA A 660 -39.33 1.96 -67.04
C ALA A 660 -38.94 3.18 -67.89
N GLY A 661 -37.70 3.24 -68.38
CA GLY A 661 -37.17 4.36 -69.14
C GLY A 661 -37.01 5.65 -68.33
N ILE A 662 -36.71 5.55 -67.03
CA ILE A 662 -36.43 6.71 -66.18
C ILE A 662 -34.95 7.03 -66.26
N ALA A 663 -34.62 8.21 -66.80
CA ALA A 663 -33.25 8.69 -66.85
C ALA A 663 -32.76 9.09 -65.45
N LEU A 664 -31.54 8.66 -65.11
CA LEU A 664 -30.84 9.12 -63.92
C LEU A 664 -30.34 10.56 -64.12
N GLY A 665 -30.23 11.28 -63.02
CA GLY A 665 -29.67 12.62 -63.00
C GLY A 665 -28.25 12.64 -63.56
N VAL A 666 -28.01 13.48 -64.56
CA VAL A 666 -26.69 13.76 -65.10
C VAL A 666 -26.46 15.27 -65.08
N PRO A 667 -25.26 15.74 -64.70
CA PRO A 667 -24.98 17.17 -64.68
C PRO A 667 -25.03 17.76 -66.09
N HIS A 668 -25.92 18.74 -66.30
CA HIS A 668 -26.01 19.49 -67.55
C HIS A 668 -25.13 20.75 -67.51
N GLN A 669 -24.37 21.00 -68.58
CA GLN A 669 -23.60 22.23 -68.76
C GLN A 669 -24.03 22.94 -70.04
N GLU A 670 -24.48 24.20 -69.91
CA GLU A 670 -24.71 25.09 -71.05
C GLU A 670 -23.42 25.88 -71.32
N VAL A 671 -22.82 25.69 -72.51
CA VAL A 671 -21.65 26.47 -72.94
C VAL A 671 -22.11 27.58 -73.88
N ARG A 672 -22.09 28.82 -73.41
CA ARG A 672 -22.45 30.00 -74.21
C ARG A 672 -21.21 30.59 -74.89
N TYR A 673 -21.08 30.39 -76.20
CA TYR A 673 -20.04 31.02 -77.02
C TYR A 673 -20.47 32.44 -77.44
N GLN A 674 -19.73 33.45 -77.01
CA GLN A 674 -19.86 34.82 -77.54
C GLN A 674 -18.80 35.04 -78.63
N ALA A 675 -19.23 35.11 -79.89
CA ALA A 675 -18.33 35.48 -80.98
C ALA A 675 -17.97 36.96 -80.88
N HIS A 676 -16.70 37.27 -80.60
CA HIS A 676 -16.20 38.64 -80.58
C HIS A 676 -16.02 39.11 -82.03
N GLN A 677 -16.99 39.84 -82.58
CA GLN A 677 -16.83 40.47 -83.90
C GLN A 677 -15.81 41.61 -83.78
N SER A 678 -14.62 41.42 -84.37
CA SER A 678 -13.65 42.50 -84.56
C SER A 678 -14.24 43.57 -85.49
N MET A 679 -14.49 44.77 -84.96
CA MET A 679 -14.87 45.94 -85.76
C MET A 679 -13.77 46.25 -86.80
N GLN A 680 -14.01 45.92 -88.06
CA GLN A 680 -13.33 46.57 -89.17
C GLN A 680 -13.95 47.97 -89.33
N SER A 681 -13.27 49.00 -88.82
CA SER A 681 -13.56 50.38 -89.19
C SER A 681 -13.01 50.63 -90.60
N MET A 682 -13.88 50.55 -91.61
CA MET A 682 -13.73 51.33 -92.83
C MET A 682 -14.59 52.59 -92.68
N ASN A 683 -13.94 53.75 -92.60
CA ASN A 683 -14.49 55.00 -93.08
C ASN A 683 -13.33 55.95 -93.43
N ASN A 684 -13.28 56.27 -94.72
CA ASN A 684 -12.66 57.38 -95.46
C ASN A 684 -11.42 58.09 -94.89
#